data_AF-A0A8T0BUA4-F1
#
_entry.id   AF-A0A8T0BUA4-F1
#
_cell.length_a   1.000
_cell.length_b   1.000
_cell.length_c   1.000
_cell.angle_alpha   90.00
_cell.angle_beta   90.00
_cell.angle_gamma   90.00
#
_symmetry.space_group_name_H-M   'P 1'
#
loop_
_entity.id
_entity.type
_entity.pdbx_description
1 polymer ?
#
loop_
_entity_poly.entity_id
_entity_poly.type
_entity_poly.pdbx_seq_one_letter_code
_entity_poly.pdbx_strand_id
1 'polypeptide(L)'
;MYCAFKAEGLCSVFRKRKFMQFCKHCADHRIDGSVTVYLSLSLFQVALLCSRLLSVLNLCADMGVKGLQYFMEACYPDTCIHVDLRQLAVAHAADHPDLMPIVVVDGLACLRYWYQCQAWVHGGQWKEYMHSLQTFVEAFKAIGLRLVFFFDGTIEEKKRAEWVKRRLRVNQDIAKVFNYIKNRHQQPGREMFCIPSGLATFSRFALKSLGHETYCSVREGDYEIAEYALRNNSIGILGQDTDFVIYDTVPYLSIAKLSLENMTTVQYSREKLCHILKLSKSDLPLLACILGNDVVPEHHLQNLRNNALTLYGKKQQGGKVHAVAQFIKSHHPNCDETCSISSLPLSKVDKKIVEKGIQSYLLPGQTSPWLDQSLPYPELVCVMEKYLKKDILQAAKEKHIRAECFLSYNVLHDGVVECSNTLEDEELGLPPQAILYQPLREHIYSILQPSSSVKEWFVFPRNPLKEPKQVYPKPLALPVSTFLAVFDLQDFAEDLKSFDTPLVAVICLVTYIAVQAKHFSVEDIDAYLSQAVCIRYKSYTDLQHTRVPQVDPRAVHLGSLFVRGLTYVIAANSVCGFPFAMNEIMPWKIFDGLLFHSKYLQAHSNCAREELLEGNPAWMLLFVTLRDLVLGACGRRGYTILSFPGRQIPGRPMDEESQREWEPQFFGTLTIDSIPGVQPFTCKDMVLDQVQEQDVLTKEDVTLPQDGLSSEAKFQLSLDS
;
A
#
# COMPACT_ATOMS: atom_id res chain seq x y z
N MET A 1 -12.04 -36.64 -23.56
CA MET A 1 -10.83 -36.14 -24.25
C MET A 1 -11.13 -35.01 -25.25
N TYR A 2 -12.23 -34.26 -25.09
CA TYR A 2 -12.53 -33.03 -25.82
C TYR A 2 -13.19 -32.08 -24.81
N CYS A 3 -12.39 -31.23 -24.14
CA CYS A 3 -12.78 -30.03 -23.36
C CYS A 3 -11.60 -29.42 -22.56
N ALA A 4 -10.35 -29.59 -23.01
CA ALA A 4 -9.19 -29.05 -22.30
C ALA A 4 -8.15 -28.49 -23.29
N PHE A 5 -8.54 -27.49 -24.08
CA PHE A 5 -7.60 -26.71 -24.88
C PHE A 5 -8.16 -25.31 -25.13
N LYS A 6 -7.97 -24.41 -24.17
CA LYS A 6 -7.82 -22.95 -24.39
C LYS A 6 -7.53 -22.22 -23.07
N ALA A 7 -6.35 -22.44 -22.53
CA ALA A 7 -5.59 -21.50 -21.69
C ALA A 7 -4.19 -22.11 -21.47
N GLU A 8 -3.20 -21.27 -21.21
CA GLU A 8 -1.79 -21.59 -20.86
C GLU A 8 -0.76 -21.61 -22.00
N GLY A 9 -0.23 -20.43 -22.28
CA GLY A 9 1.12 -20.26 -22.82
C GLY A 9 2.18 -20.35 -21.72
N LEU A 10 3.28 -21.02 -22.04
CA LEU A 10 4.59 -21.09 -21.36
C LEU A 10 4.81 -22.04 -20.16
N CYS A 11 3.79 -22.61 -19.51
CA CYS A 11 4.01 -23.68 -18.50
C CYS A 11 3.80 -25.12 -19.03
N SER A 12 3.36 -25.29 -20.28
CA SER A 12 2.80 -26.56 -20.77
C SER A 12 3.80 -27.56 -21.37
N VAL A 13 5.03 -27.14 -21.72
CA VAL A 13 5.99 -28.02 -22.42
C VAL A 13 6.70 -28.98 -21.45
N PHE A 14 6.99 -28.54 -20.22
CA PHE A 14 7.66 -29.38 -19.21
C PHE A 14 6.70 -30.38 -18.53
N ARG A 15 5.43 -29.98 -18.31
CA ARG A 15 4.41 -30.84 -17.70
C ARG A 15 3.97 -31.98 -18.64
N LYS A 16 3.84 -31.72 -19.94
CA LYS A 16 3.46 -32.76 -20.92
C LYS A 16 4.53 -33.85 -21.10
N ARG A 17 5.83 -33.51 -21.11
CA ARG A 17 6.90 -34.50 -21.29
C ARG A 17 7.04 -35.47 -20.10
N LYS A 18 6.99 -34.96 -18.86
CA LYS A 18 7.08 -35.81 -17.66
C LYS A 18 5.83 -36.66 -17.42
N PHE A 19 4.64 -36.12 -17.70
CA PHE A 19 3.39 -36.89 -17.59
C PHE A 19 3.32 -38.00 -18.66
N MET A 20 3.73 -37.72 -19.90
CA MET A 20 3.80 -38.74 -20.96
C MET A 20 4.86 -39.81 -20.69
N GLN A 21 6.01 -39.47 -20.10
CA GLN A 21 7.01 -40.46 -19.68
C GLN A 21 6.52 -41.34 -18.53
N PHE A 22 5.78 -40.76 -17.56
CA PHE A 22 5.19 -41.51 -16.45
C PHE A 22 4.07 -42.45 -16.92
N CYS A 23 3.16 -41.99 -17.79
CA CYS A 23 2.14 -42.85 -18.38
C CYS A 23 2.72 -43.98 -19.25
N LYS A 24 3.85 -43.74 -19.93
CA LYS A 24 4.55 -44.78 -20.71
C LYS A 24 5.21 -45.82 -19.79
N HIS A 25 5.82 -45.38 -18.68
CA HIS A 25 6.43 -46.28 -17.69
C HIS A 25 5.37 -47.13 -16.94
N CYS A 26 4.20 -46.57 -16.63
CA CYS A 26 3.10 -47.31 -16.01
C CYS A 26 2.43 -48.30 -16.98
N ALA A 27 2.37 -47.98 -18.27
CA ALA A 27 1.85 -48.88 -19.31
C ALA A 27 2.77 -50.08 -19.56
N ASP A 28 4.09 -49.90 -19.46
CA ASP A 28 5.08 -50.96 -19.67
C ASP A 28 5.20 -51.93 -18.48
N HIS A 29 4.72 -51.58 -17.28
CA HIS A 29 4.93 -52.38 -16.04
C HIS A 29 3.67 -52.92 -15.33
N ARG A 30 2.46 -52.85 -15.92
CA ARG A 30 1.18 -53.37 -15.35
C ARG A 30 1.01 -53.07 -13.85
N ILE A 31 1.21 -51.82 -13.44
CA ILE A 31 1.00 -51.41 -12.03
C ILE A 31 -0.49 -51.18 -11.80
N ASP A 32 -1.02 -51.80 -10.75
CA ASP A 32 -2.44 -51.84 -10.39
C ASP A 32 -3.03 -50.42 -10.15
N GLY A 33 -4.29 -50.24 -10.58
CA GLY A 33 -4.96 -48.93 -10.69
C GLY A 33 -5.19 -48.21 -9.36
N SER A 34 -5.19 -48.94 -8.24
CA SER A 34 -5.40 -48.42 -6.89
C SER A 34 -4.20 -47.64 -6.33
N VAL A 35 -2.97 -48.09 -6.64
CA VAL A 35 -1.71 -47.45 -6.20
C VAL A 35 -1.46 -46.13 -6.95
N THR A 36 -1.90 -46.06 -8.21
CA THR A 36 -1.79 -44.86 -9.05
C THR A 36 -2.72 -43.73 -8.58
N VAL A 37 -3.88 -44.06 -8.02
CA VAL A 37 -4.82 -43.07 -7.43
C VAL A 37 -4.28 -42.51 -6.12
N TYR A 38 -3.68 -43.33 -5.26
CA TYR A 38 -3.08 -42.86 -4.01
C TYR A 38 -1.83 -41.98 -4.23
N LEU A 39 -0.96 -42.34 -5.18
CA LEU A 39 0.21 -41.52 -5.53
C LEU A 39 -0.15 -40.22 -6.26
N SER A 40 -1.23 -40.22 -7.06
CA SER A 40 -1.73 -38.99 -7.69
C SER A 40 -2.42 -38.08 -6.68
N LEU A 41 -3.17 -38.62 -5.71
CA LEU A 41 -3.75 -37.84 -4.60
C LEU A 41 -2.68 -37.24 -3.69
N SER A 42 -1.61 -37.97 -3.37
CA SER A 42 -0.51 -37.44 -2.56
C SER A 42 0.32 -36.40 -3.32
N LEU A 43 0.60 -36.61 -4.60
CA LEU A 43 1.23 -35.59 -5.46
C LEU A 43 0.32 -34.37 -5.68
N PHE A 44 -1.00 -34.55 -5.72
CA PHE A 44 -1.95 -33.45 -5.82
C PHE A 44 -2.06 -32.69 -4.50
N GLN A 45 -2.01 -33.35 -3.34
CA GLN A 45 -1.93 -32.72 -2.02
C GLN A 45 -0.60 -31.99 -1.81
N VAL A 46 0.53 -32.58 -2.24
CA VAL A 46 1.84 -31.92 -2.22
C VAL A 46 1.88 -30.77 -3.22
N ALA A 47 1.25 -30.88 -4.39
CA ALA A 47 1.10 -29.79 -5.34
C ALA A 47 0.13 -28.71 -4.84
N LEU A 48 -0.91 -29.05 -4.06
CA LEU A 48 -1.77 -28.10 -3.38
C LEU A 48 -1.03 -27.40 -2.24
N LEU A 49 -0.20 -28.13 -1.49
CA LEU A 49 0.66 -27.55 -0.45
C LEU A 49 1.73 -26.65 -1.08
N CYS A 50 2.39 -27.08 -2.16
CA CYS A 50 3.33 -26.27 -2.93
C CYS A 50 2.63 -25.09 -3.61
N SER A 51 1.38 -25.24 -4.08
CA SER A 51 0.58 -24.15 -4.64
C SER A 51 0.08 -23.20 -3.56
N ARG A 52 -0.16 -23.69 -2.33
CA ARG A 52 -0.47 -22.86 -1.14
C ARG A 52 0.77 -22.14 -0.66
N LEU A 53 1.94 -22.77 -0.68
CA LEU A 53 3.24 -22.14 -0.40
C LEU A 53 3.60 -21.13 -1.51
N LEU A 54 3.42 -21.47 -2.78
CA LEU A 54 3.66 -20.59 -3.93
C LEU A 54 2.62 -19.47 -4.07
N SER A 55 1.37 -19.65 -3.63
CA SER A 55 0.36 -18.59 -3.62
C SER A 55 0.55 -17.64 -2.44
N VAL A 56 1.05 -18.13 -1.30
CA VAL A 56 1.54 -17.29 -0.19
C VAL A 56 2.81 -16.52 -0.61
N LEU A 57 3.68 -17.12 -1.45
CA LEU A 57 4.89 -16.48 -1.98
C LEU A 57 4.63 -15.52 -3.16
N ASN A 58 3.61 -15.72 -3.99
CA ASN A 58 3.42 -14.92 -5.22
C ASN A 58 2.67 -13.59 -5.06
N LEU A 59 2.18 -13.24 -3.86
CA LEU A 59 1.53 -11.95 -3.58
C LEU A 59 2.34 -11.02 -2.67
N CYS A 60 3.51 -11.47 -2.20
CA CYS A 60 4.65 -10.63 -1.87
C CYS A 60 5.65 -10.76 -3.02
N ALA A 61 5.49 -9.97 -4.08
CA ALA A 61 6.53 -9.85 -5.08
C ALA A 61 7.86 -9.54 -4.35
N ASP A 62 8.90 -10.38 -4.53
CA ASP A 62 10.27 -10.25 -3.96
C ASP A 62 10.56 -8.80 -3.48
N MET A 63 10.38 -8.55 -2.17
CA MET A 63 10.73 -7.26 -1.57
C MET A 63 12.21 -7.29 -1.15
N GLY A 64 12.90 -6.17 -1.36
CA GLY A 64 14.36 -6.09 -1.32
C GLY A 64 15.08 -6.75 -2.50
N VAL A 65 16.17 -7.46 -2.19
CA VAL A 65 17.09 -8.08 -3.14
C VAL A 65 16.46 -9.25 -3.89
N LYS A 66 16.43 -9.16 -5.22
CA LYS A 66 15.77 -10.14 -6.08
C LYS A 66 16.31 -11.56 -5.94
N GLY A 67 15.41 -12.51 -5.69
CA GLY A 67 15.71 -13.93 -5.54
C GLY A 67 16.49 -14.33 -4.28
N LEU A 68 16.86 -13.38 -3.40
CA LEU A 68 17.64 -13.68 -2.20
C LEU A 68 16.82 -14.46 -1.16
N GLN A 69 15.54 -14.12 -0.97
CA GLN A 69 14.68 -14.85 -0.04
C GLN A 69 14.55 -16.33 -0.45
N TYR A 70 14.23 -16.58 -1.73
CA TYR A 70 14.17 -17.95 -2.26
C TYR A 70 15.51 -18.68 -2.13
N PHE A 71 16.62 -17.98 -2.33
CA PHE A 71 17.96 -18.56 -2.16
C PHE A 71 18.18 -19.06 -0.72
N MET A 72 17.84 -18.23 0.27
CA MET A 72 18.00 -18.56 1.69
C MET A 72 17.00 -19.63 2.15
N GLU A 73 15.72 -19.52 1.78
CA GLU A 73 14.70 -20.45 2.27
C GLU A 73 14.70 -21.80 1.55
N ALA A 74 14.85 -21.81 0.23
CA ALA A 74 14.66 -23.02 -0.57
C ALA A 74 15.99 -23.67 -0.98
N CYS A 75 17.04 -22.88 -1.25
CA CYS A 75 18.32 -23.44 -1.70
C CYS A 75 19.25 -23.78 -0.54
N TYR A 76 19.24 -22.97 0.52
CA TYR A 76 20.10 -23.15 1.71
C TYR A 76 19.36 -22.93 3.04
N PRO A 77 18.45 -23.84 3.43
CA PRO A 77 17.65 -23.71 4.64
C PRO A 77 18.49 -23.50 5.91
N ASP A 78 19.75 -23.93 5.95
CA ASP A 78 20.66 -23.70 7.07
C ASP A 78 20.88 -22.23 7.40
N THR A 79 20.67 -21.32 6.43
CA THR A 79 20.71 -19.87 6.62
C THR A 79 19.53 -19.34 7.44
N CYS A 80 18.45 -20.11 7.55
CA CYS A 80 17.26 -19.80 8.33
C CYS A 80 17.38 -20.45 9.71
N ILE A 81 17.75 -19.65 10.72
CA ILE A 81 17.94 -20.12 12.10
C ILE A 81 16.61 -19.97 12.84
N HIS A 82 16.08 -21.08 13.35
CA HIS A 82 14.93 -21.02 14.24
C HIS A 82 15.34 -20.40 15.58
N VAL A 83 14.63 -19.35 16.00
CA VAL A 83 14.92 -18.61 17.22
C VAL A 83 13.69 -18.53 18.11
N ASP A 84 13.92 -18.64 19.41
CA ASP A 84 12.95 -18.38 20.46
C ASP A 84 13.16 -16.95 20.97
N LEU A 85 12.16 -16.09 20.78
CA LEU A 85 12.23 -14.69 21.16
C LEU A 85 12.36 -14.50 22.67
N ARG A 86 11.90 -15.47 23.48
CA ARG A 86 12.07 -15.44 24.94
C ARG A 86 13.53 -15.60 25.31
N GLN A 87 14.22 -16.53 24.65
CA GLN A 87 15.65 -16.76 24.87
C GLN A 87 16.48 -15.57 24.40
N LEU A 88 16.13 -14.97 23.25
CA LEU A 88 16.78 -13.74 22.79
C LEU A 88 16.59 -12.58 23.77
N ALA A 89 15.39 -12.42 24.34
CA ALA A 89 15.12 -11.41 25.36
C ALA A 89 15.99 -11.61 26.61
N VAL A 90 16.09 -12.84 27.12
CA VAL A 90 16.90 -13.18 28.30
C VAL A 90 18.39 -12.97 28.04
N ALA A 91 18.89 -13.41 26.88
CA ALA A 91 20.28 -13.22 26.50
C ALA A 91 20.64 -11.73 26.40
N HIS A 92 19.77 -10.93 25.77
CA HIS A 92 19.99 -9.49 25.65
C HIS A 92 19.96 -8.77 27.00
N ALA A 93 19.03 -9.12 27.88
CA ALA A 93 18.95 -8.57 29.23
C ALA A 93 20.17 -8.95 30.10
N ALA A 94 20.80 -10.10 29.85
CA ALA A 94 22.04 -10.48 30.52
C ALA A 94 23.24 -9.62 30.06
N ASP A 95 23.31 -9.34 28.76
CA ASP A 95 24.38 -8.52 28.17
C ASP A 95 24.18 -7.01 28.43
N HIS A 96 22.92 -6.57 28.58
CA HIS A 96 22.54 -5.16 28.77
C HIS A 96 21.48 -4.99 29.88
N PRO A 97 21.83 -5.13 31.17
CA PRO A 97 20.87 -5.16 32.27
C PRO A 97 20.01 -3.89 32.41
N ASP A 98 20.54 -2.75 31.99
CA ASP A 98 19.86 -1.44 32.12
C ASP A 98 18.96 -1.11 30.92
N LEU A 99 18.94 -1.94 29.87
CA LEU A 99 18.17 -1.71 28.65
C LEU A 99 17.01 -2.68 28.54
N MET A 100 15.81 -2.13 28.27
CA MET A 100 14.67 -2.96 27.91
C MET A 100 14.87 -3.55 26.51
N PRO A 101 14.71 -4.86 26.30
CA PRO A 101 14.85 -5.47 24.98
C PRO A 101 13.82 -4.93 23.98
N ILE A 102 14.31 -4.44 22.83
CA ILE A 102 13.48 -3.82 21.79
C ILE A 102 13.49 -4.67 20.52
N VAL A 103 12.33 -4.90 19.94
CA VAL A 103 12.18 -5.36 18.55
C VAL A 103 11.63 -4.21 17.73
N VAL A 104 12.36 -3.84 16.67
CA VAL A 104 11.90 -2.85 15.70
C VAL A 104 11.09 -3.58 14.64
N VAL A 105 9.92 -3.07 14.30
CA VAL A 105 8.95 -3.76 13.43
C VAL A 105 8.73 -2.93 12.17
N ASP A 106 8.96 -3.55 11.01
CA ASP A 106 8.46 -3.05 9.74
C ASP A 106 6.93 -3.26 9.68
N GLY A 107 6.20 -2.18 9.92
CA GLY A 107 4.75 -2.19 10.01
C GLY A 107 4.07 -2.52 8.68
N LEU A 108 4.67 -2.16 7.53
CA LEU A 108 4.08 -2.44 6.22
C LEU A 108 4.19 -3.92 5.86
N ALA A 109 5.32 -4.56 6.16
CA ALA A 109 5.47 -6.01 5.99
C ALA A 109 4.51 -6.81 6.88
N CYS A 110 4.15 -6.27 8.05
CA CYS A 110 3.29 -6.97 9.01
C CYS A 110 1.78 -6.87 8.70
N LEU A 111 1.33 -5.98 7.81
CA LEU A 111 -0.10 -5.74 7.56
C LEU A 111 -0.86 -7.01 7.17
N ARG A 112 -0.28 -7.85 6.30
CA ARG A 112 -0.90 -9.11 5.86
C ARG A 112 -0.95 -10.14 6.99
N TYR A 113 0.04 -10.11 7.89
CA TYR A 113 0.07 -10.99 9.06
C TYR A 113 -1.00 -10.59 10.08
N TRP A 114 -1.18 -9.28 10.32
CA TRP A 114 -2.16 -8.78 11.29
C TRP A 114 -3.60 -8.88 10.77
N TYR A 115 -3.83 -8.63 9.48
CA TYR A 115 -5.18 -8.65 8.91
C TYR A 115 -5.60 -10.06 8.47
N GLN A 116 -5.94 -10.91 9.45
CA GLN A 116 -6.41 -12.28 9.22
C GLN A 116 -7.95 -12.41 9.22
N CYS A 117 -8.68 -11.29 9.23
CA CYS A 117 -10.14 -11.29 9.23
C CYS A 117 -10.66 -12.00 7.97
N GLN A 118 -11.59 -12.95 8.15
CA GLN A 118 -12.06 -13.80 7.04
C GLN A 118 -12.84 -13.01 5.99
N ALA A 119 -13.62 -12.00 6.40
CA ALA A 119 -14.40 -11.15 5.52
C ALA A 119 -13.61 -9.89 5.12
N TRP A 120 -12.74 -10.03 4.12
CA TRP A 120 -11.79 -8.99 3.71
C TRP A 120 -12.26 -8.10 2.57
N VAL A 121 -13.24 -8.52 1.74
CA VAL A 121 -13.75 -7.66 0.64
C VAL A 121 -14.72 -6.58 1.12
N HIS A 122 -15.17 -6.62 2.36
CA HIS A 122 -16.32 -5.83 2.81
C HIS A 122 -15.95 -4.41 3.30
N GLY A 123 -14.76 -3.89 2.97
CA GLY A 123 -14.26 -2.59 3.49
C GLY A 123 -13.53 -2.68 4.84
N GLY A 124 -13.48 -3.85 5.47
CA GLY A 124 -12.67 -4.10 6.67
C GLY A 124 -13.48 -4.50 7.91
N GLN A 125 -12.95 -5.43 8.71
CA GLN A 125 -13.52 -5.84 10.01
C GLN A 125 -12.73 -5.18 11.14
N TRP A 126 -12.99 -3.91 11.41
CA TRP A 126 -12.06 -3.05 12.16
C TRP A 126 -11.98 -3.37 13.65
N LYS A 127 -13.07 -3.82 14.28
CA LYS A 127 -13.05 -4.26 15.68
C LYS A 127 -12.32 -5.60 15.85
N GLU A 128 -12.52 -6.55 14.93
CA GLU A 128 -11.78 -7.81 14.88
C GLU A 128 -10.28 -7.56 14.64
N TYR A 129 -9.96 -6.62 13.75
CA TYR A 129 -8.59 -6.22 13.47
C TYR A 129 -7.91 -5.60 14.69
N MET A 130 -8.61 -4.72 15.42
CA MET A 130 -8.10 -4.13 16.66
C MET A 130 -7.79 -5.20 17.72
N HIS A 131 -8.67 -6.20 17.87
CA HIS A 131 -8.43 -7.33 18.75
C HIS A 131 -7.21 -8.18 18.32
N SER A 132 -7.05 -8.40 17.00
CA SER A 132 -5.88 -9.09 16.44
C SER A 132 -4.57 -8.35 16.75
N LEU A 133 -4.56 -7.02 16.58
CA LEU A 133 -3.40 -6.19 16.93
C LEU A 133 -3.11 -6.21 18.42
N GLN A 134 -4.14 -6.11 19.27
CA GLN A 134 -3.98 -6.20 20.72
C GLN A 134 -3.34 -7.52 21.13
N THR A 135 -3.86 -8.64 20.62
CA THR A 135 -3.31 -9.99 20.87
C THR A 135 -1.85 -10.08 20.45
N PHE A 136 -1.51 -9.53 19.27
CA PHE A 136 -0.13 -9.49 18.78
C PHE A 136 0.78 -8.73 19.74
N VAL A 137 0.45 -7.50 20.12
CA VAL A 137 1.34 -6.69 20.98
C VAL A 137 1.42 -7.22 22.42
N GLU A 138 0.33 -7.76 22.95
CA GLU A 138 0.29 -8.36 24.29
C GLU A 138 1.17 -9.60 24.38
N ALA A 139 1.26 -10.41 23.31
CA ALA A 139 2.13 -11.59 23.28
C ALA A 139 3.62 -11.23 23.45
N PHE A 140 4.08 -10.15 22.80
CA PHE A 140 5.45 -9.64 22.98
C PHE A 140 5.66 -9.00 24.36
N LYS A 141 4.68 -8.21 24.82
CA LYS A 141 4.73 -7.58 26.15
C LYS A 141 4.79 -8.62 27.28
N ALA A 142 4.07 -9.74 27.15
CA ALA A 142 4.05 -10.83 28.11
C ALA A 142 5.43 -11.51 28.29
N ILE A 143 6.32 -11.39 27.31
CA ILE A 143 7.69 -11.90 27.38
C ILE A 143 8.74 -10.81 27.63
N GLY A 144 8.30 -9.61 28.00
CA GLY A 144 9.17 -8.48 28.36
C GLY A 144 9.77 -7.72 27.17
N LEU A 145 9.25 -7.93 25.95
CA LEU A 145 9.73 -7.23 24.76
C LEU A 145 8.97 -5.93 24.50
N ARG A 146 9.72 -4.85 24.26
CA ARG A 146 9.17 -3.59 23.74
C ARG A 146 9.13 -3.64 22.21
N LEU A 147 8.00 -3.25 21.63
CA LEU A 147 7.85 -3.12 20.18
C LEU A 147 7.88 -1.65 19.76
N VAL A 148 8.67 -1.34 18.74
CA VAL A 148 8.71 -0.04 18.08
C VAL A 148 8.38 -0.21 16.61
N PHE A 149 7.33 0.45 16.12
CA PHE A 149 6.83 0.24 14.76
C PHE A 149 7.24 1.38 13.84
N PHE A 150 7.67 1.03 12.63
CA PHE A 150 7.93 1.98 11.55
C PHE A 150 6.99 1.72 10.36
N PHE A 151 6.58 2.79 9.69
CA PHE A 151 5.78 2.75 8.47
C PHE A 151 6.37 3.72 7.45
N ASP A 152 6.38 3.35 6.16
CA ASP A 152 6.85 4.29 5.14
C ASP A 152 5.97 5.55 5.10
N GLY A 153 6.61 6.71 5.14
CA GLY A 153 5.93 8.00 5.11
C GLY A 153 5.99 8.72 3.77
N THR A 154 7.08 8.55 3.01
CA THR A 154 7.33 9.24 1.74
C THR A 154 7.76 8.27 0.66
N ILE A 155 7.40 8.55 -0.60
CA ILE A 155 7.91 7.81 -1.76
C ILE A 155 8.97 8.67 -2.44
N GLU A 156 10.22 8.24 -2.36
CA GLU A 156 11.30 8.93 -3.08
C GLU A 156 11.06 8.92 -4.60
N GLU A 157 11.37 10.04 -5.25
CA GLU A 157 11.19 10.21 -6.70
C GLU A 157 11.82 9.08 -7.52
N LYS A 158 12.98 8.57 -7.07
CA LYS A 158 13.70 7.45 -7.72
C LYS A 158 12.91 6.14 -7.71
N LYS A 159 12.11 5.89 -6.67
CA LYS A 159 11.29 4.66 -6.53
C LYS A 159 9.95 4.76 -7.26
N ARG A 160 9.56 5.95 -7.72
CA ARG A 160 8.23 6.22 -8.26
C ARG A 160 7.86 5.35 -9.46
N ALA A 161 8.79 5.13 -10.39
CA ALA A 161 8.51 4.31 -11.58
C ALA A 161 8.16 2.85 -11.21
N GLU A 162 8.88 2.25 -10.26
CA GLU A 162 8.59 0.90 -9.76
C GLU A 162 7.31 0.90 -8.93
N TRP A 163 7.05 1.94 -8.13
CA TRP A 163 5.77 2.09 -7.43
C TRP A 163 4.58 2.11 -8.41
N VAL A 164 4.64 2.91 -9.47
CA VAL A 164 3.60 2.97 -10.53
C VAL A 164 3.40 1.59 -11.16
N LYS A 165 4.48 0.91 -11.55
CA LYS A 165 4.42 -0.44 -12.11
C LYS A 165 3.75 -1.43 -11.16
N ARG A 166 4.06 -1.38 -9.85
CA ARG A 166 3.42 -2.21 -8.82
C ARG A 166 1.93 -1.90 -8.72
N ARG A 167 1.52 -0.64 -8.69
CA ARG A 167 0.10 -0.25 -8.58
C ARG A 167 -0.73 -0.60 -9.81
N LEU A 168 -0.18 -0.45 -11.02
CA LEU A 168 -0.88 -0.87 -12.25
C LEU A 168 -1.14 -2.38 -12.32
N ARG A 169 -0.26 -3.20 -11.73
CA ARG A 169 -0.52 -4.65 -11.56
C ARG A 169 -1.64 -4.90 -10.55
N VAL A 170 -1.64 -4.18 -9.43
CA VAL A 170 -2.70 -4.28 -8.41
C VAL A 170 -4.08 -3.99 -9.01
N ASN A 171 -4.23 -3.02 -9.92
CA ASN A 171 -5.49 -2.79 -10.64
C ASN A 171 -6.01 -4.04 -11.36
N GLN A 172 -5.11 -4.81 -12.00
CA GLN A 172 -5.49 -6.04 -12.68
C GLN A 172 -5.97 -7.11 -11.71
N ASP A 173 -5.42 -7.15 -10.49
CA ASP A 173 -5.83 -8.10 -9.46
C ASP A 173 -7.17 -7.72 -8.83
N ILE A 174 -7.40 -6.42 -8.58
CA ILE A 174 -8.68 -5.91 -8.09
C ILE A 174 -9.80 -6.19 -9.10
N ALA A 175 -9.54 -5.96 -10.41
CA ALA A 175 -10.50 -6.30 -11.47
C ALA A 175 -10.86 -7.79 -11.47
N LYS A 176 -9.90 -8.69 -11.19
CA LYS A 176 -10.18 -10.13 -11.05
C LYS A 176 -11.08 -10.41 -9.84
N VAL A 177 -10.85 -9.74 -8.71
CA VAL A 177 -11.67 -9.89 -7.49
C VAL A 177 -13.11 -9.49 -7.79
N PHE A 178 -13.34 -8.33 -8.41
CA PHE A 178 -14.70 -7.89 -8.75
C PHE A 178 -15.37 -8.78 -9.80
N ASN A 179 -14.62 -9.26 -10.80
CA ASN A 179 -15.16 -10.22 -11.75
C ASN A 179 -15.57 -11.53 -11.07
N TYR A 180 -14.82 -11.99 -10.06
CA TYR A 180 -15.21 -13.15 -9.27
C TYR A 180 -16.52 -12.88 -8.50
N ILE A 181 -16.58 -11.76 -7.77
CA ILE A 181 -17.76 -11.39 -6.97
C ILE A 181 -19.01 -11.25 -7.86
N LYS A 182 -18.91 -10.53 -8.98
CA LYS A 182 -20.04 -10.35 -9.93
C LYS A 182 -20.57 -11.68 -10.48
N ASN A 183 -19.69 -12.65 -10.72
CA ASN A 183 -20.08 -13.94 -11.30
C ASN A 183 -20.53 -14.97 -10.27
N ARG A 184 -20.02 -14.89 -9.03
CA ARG A 184 -20.22 -15.92 -7.98
C ARG A 184 -21.08 -15.46 -6.82
N HIS A 185 -21.26 -14.15 -6.65
CA HIS A 185 -21.90 -13.53 -5.48
C HIS A 185 -21.29 -14.00 -4.15
N GLN A 186 -19.97 -14.26 -4.16
CA GLN A 186 -19.19 -14.79 -3.05
C GLN A 186 -17.83 -14.11 -3.01
N GLN A 187 -17.23 -14.07 -1.82
CA GLN A 187 -15.85 -13.61 -1.65
C GLN A 187 -14.87 -14.65 -2.21
N PRO A 188 -13.83 -14.25 -2.95
CA PRO A 188 -12.78 -15.17 -3.37
C PRO A 188 -11.90 -15.64 -2.19
N GLY A 189 -11.10 -16.67 -2.43
CA GLY A 189 -10.18 -17.21 -1.43
C GLY A 189 -8.99 -16.28 -1.14
N ARG A 190 -8.13 -16.69 -0.20
CA ARG A 190 -6.96 -15.91 0.24
C ARG A 190 -5.91 -15.70 -0.85
N GLU A 191 -5.92 -16.52 -1.90
CA GLU A 191 -5.07 -16.36 -3.08
C GLU A 191 -5.38 -15.09 -3.88
N MET A 192 -6.52 -14.43 -3.66
CA MET A 192 -6.86 -13.14 -4.28
C MET A 192 -6.91 -12.00 -3.24
N PHE A 193 -6.36 -12.23 -2.04
CA PHE A 193 -6.48 -11.30 -0.92
C PHE A 193 -5.83 -9.94 -1.22
N CYS A 194 -6.65 -8.89 -1.09
CA CYS A 194 -6.21 -7.51 -1.07
C CYS A 194 -6.36 -6.92 0.34
N ILE A 195 -5.47 -5.98 0.66
CA ILE A 195 -5.51 -5.22 1.91
C ILE A 195 -6.64 -4.18 1.82
N PRO A 196 -7.50 -4.03 2.84
CA PRO A 196 -8.51 -2.98 2.86
C PRO A 196 -7.94 -1.57 2.71
N SER A 197 -8.74 -0.65 2.16
CA SER A 197 -8.34 0.75 1.97
C SER A 197 -7.88 1.37 3.29
N GLY A 198 -6.79 2.11 3.25
CA GLY A 198 -6.29 2.84 4.42
C GLY A 198 -5.77 1.96 5.57
N LEU A 199 -5.71 0.63 5.45
CA LEU A 199 -5.26 -0.25 6.55
C LEU A 199 -3.94 0.23 7.15
N ALA A 200 -2.90 0.47 6.33
CA ALA A 200 -1.62 1.00 6.79
C ALA A 200 -1.75 2.31 7.61
N THR A 201 -2.64 3.20 7.19
CA THR A 201 -2.93 4.44 7.92
C THR A 201 -3.58 4.17 9.25
N PHE A 202 -4.62 3.35 9.29
CA PHE A 202 -5.34 3.05 10.52
C PHE A 202 -4.53 2.20 11.49
N SER A 203 -3.65 1.31 11.01
CA SER A 203 -2.74 0.52 11.84
C SER A 203 -1.83 1.40 12.70
N ARG A 204 -1.32 2.51 12.14
CA ARG A 204 -0.49 3.48 12.89
C ARG A 204 -1.24 4.04 14.10
N PHE A 205 -2.49 4.43 13.91
CA PHE A 205 -3.34 4.95 14.98
C PHE A 205 -3.82 3.86 15.95
N ALA A 206 -4.05 2.64 15.46
CA ALA A 206 -4.48 1.51 16.28
C ALA A 206 -3.37 1.14 17.29
N LEU A 207 -2.14 0.97 16.81
CA LEU A 207 -0.98 0.66 17.65
C LEU A 207 -0.72 1.75 18.69
N LYS A 208 -0.87 3.04 18.33
CA LYS A 208 -0.83 4.15 19.30
C LYS A 208 -1.92 4.07 20.36
N SER A 209 -3.14 3.75 19.93
CA SER A 209 -4.28 3.61 20.85
C SER A 209 -4.09 2.42 21.80
N LEU A 210 -3.28 1.43 21.41
CA LEU A 210 -2.81 0.32 22.25
C LEU A 210 -1.58 0.68 23.11
N GLY A 211 -1.07 1.91 23.04
CA GLY A 211 0.04 2.40 23.86
C GLY A 211 1.44 2.13 23.28
N HIS A 212 1.56 1.87 21.98
CA HIS A 212 2.85 1.61 21.32
C HIS A 212 3.37 2.79 20.50
N GLU A 213 4.71 2.91 20.45
CA GLU A 213 5.41 3.88 19.62
C GLU A 213 5.29 3.51 18.14
N THR A 214 4.80 4.45 17.34
CA THR A 214 4.75 4.33 15.88
C THR A 214 5.44 5.52 15.25
N TYR A 215 6.29 5.23 14.27
CA TYR A 215 7.05 6.21 13.51
C TYR A 215 6.68 6.16 12.03
N CYS A 216 6.67 7.31 11.36
CA CYS A 216 6.69 7.35 9.89
C CYS A 216 8.03 7.85 9.38
N SER A 217 8.56 7.16 8.38
CA SER A 217 9.84 7.52 7.78
C SER A 217 9.73 8.84 7.02
N VAL A 218 10.80 9.63 7.04
CA VAL A 218 10.96 10.84 6.23
C VAL A 218 11.86 10.61 5.01
N ARG A 219 12.63 9.52 5.03
CA ARG A 219 13.40 8.95 3.93
C ARG A 219 13.03 7.48 3.77
N GLU A 220 13.93 6.69 3.20
CA GLU A 220 13.73 5.26 3.05
C GLU A 220 13.46 4.52 4.38
N GLY A 221 12.34 3.81 4.44
CA GLY A 221 11.85 3.15 5.65
C GLY A 221 12.82 2.08 6.15
N ASP A 222 13.30 1.21 5.26
CA ASP A 222 14.25 0.14 5.61
C ASP A 222 15.53 0.70 6.22
N TYR A 223 16.01 1.84 5.69
CA TYR A 223 17.18 2.51 6.24
C TYR A 223 16.91 3.03 7.66
N GLU A 224 15.79 3.74 7.88
CA GLU A 224 15.45 4.27 9.20
C GLU A 224 15.25 3.17 10.24
N ILE A 225 14.64 2.06 9.85
CA ILE A 225 14.47 0.87 10.68
C ILE A 225 15.83 0.29 11.06
N ALA A 226 16.71 0.06 10.07
CA ALA A 226 18.03 -0.50 10.29
C ALA A 226 18.92 0.41 11.15
N GLU A 227 18.86 1.73 10.94
CA GLU A 227 19.59 2.74 11.73
C GLU A 227 19.07 2.80 13.17
N TYR A 228 17.75 2.88 13.36
CA TYR A 228 17.14 2.94 14.69
C TYR A 228 17.45 1.67 15.49
N ALA A 229 17.32 0.50 14.85
CA ALA A 229 17.56 -0.78 15.50
C ALA A 229 19.01 -0.91 16.00
N LEU A 230 19.98 -0.50 15.16
CA LEU A 230 21.40 -0.48 15.53
C LEU A 230 21.69 0.51 16.66
N ARG A 231 21.22 1.75 16.55
CA ARG A 231 21.48 2.81 17.55
C ARG A 231 20.90 2.50 18.93
N ASN A 232 19.79 1.78 18.98
CA ASN A 232 19.10 1.45 20.23
C ASN A 232 19.46 0.06 20.77
N ASN A 233 20.50 -0.60 20.23
CA ASN A 233 20.89 -1.96 20.62
C ASN A 233 19.70 -2.93 20.64
N SER A 234 18.86 -2.87 19.61
CA SER A 234 17.65 -3.70 19.51
C SER A 234 18.02 -5.18 19.34
N ILE A 235 17.17 -6.09 19.81
CA ILE A 235 17.44 -7.54 19.68
C ILE A 235 17.22 -8.05 18.26
N GLY A 236 16.47 -7.31 17.45
CA GLY A 236 16.25 -7.65 16.05
C GLY A 236 15.24 -6.72 15.36
N ILE A 237 15.19 -6.87 14.04
CA ILE A 237 14.22 -6.25 13.14
C ILE A 237 13.22 -7.32 12.71
N LEU A 238 11.94 -7.12 12.96
CA LEU A 238 10.85 -8.00 12.52
C LEU A 238 10.23 -7.46 11.23
N GLY A 239 10.35 -8.20 10.14
CA GLY A 239 9.84 -7.77 8.83
C GLY A 239 9.77 -8.90 7.81
N GLN A 240 9.59 -8.53 6.54
CA GLN A 240 9.62 -9.47 5.41
C GLN A 240 10.34 -8.88 4.19
N ASP A 241 11.38 -8.08 4.43
CA ASP A 241 12.25 -7.51 3.40
C ASP A 241 13.68 -8.06 3.50
N THR A 242 14.23 -8.51 2.39
CA THR A 242 15.59 -9.08 2.35
C THR A 242 16.70 -8.04 2.43
N ASP A 243 16.38 -6.75 2.27
CA ASP A 243 17.33 -5.66 2.46
C ASP A 243 17.90 -5.64 3.89
N PHE A 244 17.14 -6.06 4.89
CA PHE A 244 17.61 -6.21 6.28
C PHE A 244 18.72 -7.26 6.46
N VAL A 245 18.89 -8.21 5.53
CA VAL A 245 20.04 -9.14 5.52
C VAL A 245 21.32 -8.44 5.06
N ILE A 246 21.19 -7.39 4.24
CA ILE A 246 22.29 -6.67 3.61
C ILE A 246 22.87 -5.61 4.55
N TYR A 247 22.00 -4.88 5.25
CA TYR A 247 22.41 -3.88 6.23
C TYR A 247 23.34 -4.49 7.29
N ASP A 248 24.36 -3.74 7.67
CA ASP A 248 25.20 -4.07 8.82
C ASP A 248 24.53 -3.60 10.11
N THR A 249 23.46 -4.30 10.49
CA THR A 249 22.60 -3.97 11.63
C THR A 249 22.35 -5.20 12.52
N VAL A 250 21.38 -5.10 13.41
CA VAL A 250 20.93 -6.15 14.32
C VAL A 250 20.28 -7.32 13.56
N PRO A 251 20.03 -8.49 14.20
CA PRO A 251 19.44 -9.65 13.54
C PRO A 251 18.11 -9.37 12.84
N TYR A 252 17.93 -9.92 11.63
CA TYR A 252 16.68 -9.85 10.88
C TYR A 252 15.80 -11.09 11.11
N LEU A 253 14.55 -10.85 11.52
CA LEU A 253 13.55 -11.82 11.94
C LEU A 253 12.34 -11.80 10.99
N SER A 254 11.86 -12.98 10.59
CA SER A 254 10.69 -13.11 9.69
C SER A 254 9.38 -12.89 10.43
N ILE A 255 8.51 -11.99 9.94
CA ILE A 255 7.11 -11.96 10.38
C ILE A 255 6.32 -13.15 9.80
N ALA A 256 6.62 -13.58 8.56
CA ALA A 256 5.88 -14.66 7.91
C ALA A 256 6.04 -16.03 8.59
N LYS A 257 7.12 -16.23 9.34
CA LYS A 257 7.40 -17.46 10.11
C LYS A 257 7.13 -17.31 11.61
N LEU A 258 6.60 -16.17 12.06
CA LEU A 258 6.34 -15.92 13.47
C LEU A 258 5.15 -16.75 13.98
N SER A 259 5.40 -17.50 15.05
CA SER A 259 4.36 -18.14 15.87
C SER A 259 4.22 -17.39 17.20
N LEU A 260 3.05 -16.80 17.43
CA LEU A 260 2.73 -16.12 18.70
C LEU A 260 2.52 -17.11 19.85
N GLU A 261 2.07 -18.34 19.57
CA GLU A 261 1.84 -19.37 20.58
C GLU A 261 3.15 -19.72 21.30
N ASN A 262 4.20 -19.98 20.51
CA ASN A 262 5.49 -20.40 21.05
C ASN A 262 6.49 -19.24 21.17
N MET A 263 6.15 -18.06 20.65
CA MET A 263 7.05 -16.91 20.49
C MET A 263 8.35 -17.26 19.76
N THR A 264 8.22 -18.06 18.69
CA THR A 264 9.34 -18.49 17.85
C THR A 264 9.23 -17.90 16.45
N THR A 265 10.36 -17.61 15.83
CA THR A 265 10.42 -17.23 14.42
C THR A 265 11.72 -17.72 13.75
N VAL A 266 11.95 -17.30 12.51
CA VAL A 266 13.18 -17.53 11.75
C VAL A 266 14.00 -16.25 11.72
N GLN A 267 15.27 -16.35 12.09
CA GLN A 267 16.31 -15.37 11.84
C GLN A 267 17.05 -15.73 10.55
N TYR A 268 17.21 -14.76 9.65
CA TYR A 268 18.03 -14.95 8.45
C TYR A 268 19.49 -14.61 8.76
N SER A 269 20.38 -15.61 8.78
CA SER A 269 21.78 -15.43 9.16
C SER A 269 22.63 -14.90 7.99
N ARG A 270 23.12 -13.68 8.18
CA ARG A 270 24.09 -13.03 7.31
C ARG A 270 25.43 -13.78 7.31
N GLU A 271 25.86 -14.30 8.45
CA GLU A 271 27.12 -15.04 8.62
C GLU A 271 27.10 -16.32 7.79
N LYS A 272 26.04 -17.11 7.90
CA LYS A 272 25.90 -18.36 7.13
C LYS A 272 25.76 -18.08 5.64
N LEU A 273 25.03 -17.02 5.26
CA LEU A 273 24.96 -16.56 3.87
C LEU A 273 26.35 -16.25 3.30
N CYS A 274 27.13 -15.42 4.01
CA CYS A 274 28.52 -15.10 3.64
C CYS A 274 29.40 -16.35 3.56
N HIS A 275 29.28 -17.27 4.51
CA HIS A 275 30.03 -18.54 4.52
C HIS A 275 29.75 -19.39 3.27
N ILE A 276 28.47 -19.57 2.92
CA ILE A 276 28.03 -20.34 1.75
C ILE A 276 28.52 -19.68 0.46
N LEU A 277 28.41 -18.35 0.36
CA LEU A 277 28.82 -17.58 -0.81
C LEU A 277 30.33 -17.35 -0.88
N LYS A 278 31.06 -17.64 0.21
CA LYS A 278 32.50 -17.33 0.38
C LYS A 278 32.79 -15.84 0.14
N LEU A 279 31.93 -14.99 0.67
CA LEU A 279 32.02 -13.53 0.63
C LEU A 279 32.23 -12.96 2.03
N SER A 280 32.77 -11.75 2.10
CA SER A 280 32.77 -10.97 3.34
C SER A 280 31.42 -10.27 3.55
N LYS A 281 31.15 -9.86 4.80
CA LYS A 281 29.96 -9.08 5.14
C LYS A 281 29.88 -7.75 4.37
N SER A 282 31.03 -7.14 4.10
CA SER A 282 31.18 -5.90 3.34
C SER A 282 30.89 -6.03 1.84
N ASP A 283 30.83 -7.26 1.31
CA ASP A 283 30.52 -7.51 -0.10
C ASP A 283 29.00 -7.56 -0.38
N LEU A 284 28.18 -7.71 0.66
CA LEU A 284 26.73 -7.89 0.49
C LEU A 284 26.02 -6.70 -0.15
N PRO A 285 26.37 -5.42 0.12
CA PRO A 285 25.79 -4.30 -0.60
C PRO A 285 26.05 -4.36 -2.12
N LEU A 286 27.24 -4.80 -2.54
CA LEU A 286 27.55 -4.99 -3.97
C LEU A 286 26.78 -6.19 -4.55
N LEU A 287 26.67 -7.29 -3.79
CA LEU A 287 25.85 -8.44 -4.17
C LEU A 287 24.39 -8.03 -4.41
N ALA A 288 23.82 -7.23 -3.52
CA ALA A 288 22.46 -6.70 -3.62
C ALA A 288 22.29 -5.85 -4.89
N CYS A 289 23.22 -4.93 -5.15
CA CYS A 289 23.21 -4.10 -6.35
C CYS A 289 23.25 -4.92 -7.64
N ILE A 290 24.13 -5.93 -7.72
CA ILE A 290 24.27 -6.75 -8.93
C ILE A 290 23.03 -7.62 -9.15
N LEU A 291 22.49 -8.25 -8.09
CA LEU A 291 21.25 -9.04 -8.17
C LEU A 291 20.04 -8.21 -8.57
N GLY A 292 20.04 -6.94 -8.19
CA GLY A 292 18.97 -5.99 -8.39
C GLY A 292 18.26 -5.72 -7.07
N ASN A 293 18.14 -4.43 -6.76
CA ASN A 293 17.41 -3.90 -5.62
C ASN A 293 16.63 -2.64 -6.06
N ASP A 294 16.07 -1.89 -5.10
CA ASP A 294 15.25 -0.72 -5.42
C ASP A 294 16.06 0.48 -5.98
N VAL A 295 17.39 0.52 -5.78
CA VAL A 295 18.27 1.60 -6.27
C VAL A 295 18.90 1.25 -7.63
N VAL A 296 19.25 -0.01 -7.84
CA VAL A 296 19.86 -0.54 -9.06
C VAL A 296 18.86 -1.46 -9.76
N PRO A 297 18.10 -0.95 -10.74
CA PRO A 297 17.09 -1.75 -11.42
C PRO A 297 17.69 -2.95 -12.15
N GLU A 298 16.93 -4.04 -12.24
CA GLU A 298 17.39 -5.30 -12.83
C GLU A 298 18.04 -5.09 -14.21
N HIS A 299 17.42 -4.33 -15.12
CA HIS A 299 17.89 -4.19 -16.49
C HIS A 299 19.30 -3.60 -16.64
N HIS A 300 19.76 -2.72 -15.73
CA HIS A 300 21.06 -2.06 -15.82
C HIS A 300 22.22 -3.07 -15.80
N LEU A 301 22.18 -4.05 -14.89
CA LEU A 301 23.27 -5.02 -14.71
C LEU A 301 22.96 -6.40 -15.31
N GLN A 302 21.98 -6.47 -16.21
CA GLN A 302 21.52 -7.73 -16.80
C GLN A 302 22.63 -8.43 -17.60
N ASN A 303 23.40 -7.69 -18.40
CA ASN A 303 24.51 -8.25 -19.17
C ASN A 303 25.60 -8.83 -18.26
N LEU A 304 25.95 -8.11 -17.19
CA LEU A 304 26.93 -8.58 -16.21
C LEU A 304 26.43 -9.87 -15.53
N ARG A 305 25.18 -9.91 -15.07
CA ARG A 305 24.60 -11.13 -14.48
C ARG A 305 24.57 -12.30 -15.45
N ASN A 306 24.22 -12.07 -16.71
CA ASN A 306 24.19 -13.13 -17.73
C ASN A 306 25.60 -13.66 -18.01
N ASN A 307 26.60 -12.78 -18.08
CA ASN A 307 28.01 -13.16 -18.25
C ASN A 307 28.50 -13.96 -17.05
N ALA A 308 28.24 -13.47 -15.82
CA ALA A 308 28.58 -14.19 -14.60
C ALA A 308 27.94 -15.58 -14.55
N LEU A 309 26.66 -15.69 -14.92
CA LEU A 309 25.94 -16.96 -14.96
C LEU A 309 26.52 -17.93 -16.01
N THR A 310 26.92 -17.40 -17.17
CA THR A 310 27.55 -18.17 -18.25
C THR A 310 28.91 -18.71 -17.81
N LEU A 311 29.75 -17.86 -17.19
CA LEU A 311 31.05 -18.24 -16.65
C LEU A 311 30.95 -19.24 -15.49
N TYR A 312 29.91 -19.12 -14.66
CA TYR A 312 29.69 -20.04 -13.56
C TYR A 312 29.41 -21.47 -14.05
N GLY A 313 28.74 -21.63 -15.19
CA GLY A 313 28.58 -22.89 -15.92
C GLY A 313 27.76 -23.99 -15.21
N LYS A 314 27.44 -23.84 -13.92
CA LYS A 314 26.71 -24.83 -13.12
C LYS A 314 25.21 -24.52 -13.09
N LYS A 315 24.40 -25.49 -13.51
CA LYS A 315 22.93 -25.45 -13.34
C LYS A 315 22.55 -26.01 -11.98
N GLN A 316 22.59 -25.16 -10.96
CA GLN A 316 22.12 -25.48 -9.61
C GLN A 316 21.01 -24.53 -9.15
N GLN A 317 20.20 -24.97 -8.18
CA GLN A 317 19.24 -24.08 -7.52
C GLN A 317 19.98 -22.89 -6.90
N GLY A 318 19.44 -21.69 -7.08
CA GLY A 318 20.13 -20.47 -6.65
C GLY A 318 21.35 -20.07 -7.50
N GLY A 319 21.53 -20.66 -8.69
CA GLY A 319 22.70 -20.43 -9.54
C GLY A 319 22.99 -18.96 -9.88
N LYS A 320 21.97 -18.11 -9.94
CA LYS A 320 22.14 -16.65 -10.14
C LYS A 320 22.93 -16.01 -8.99
N VAL A 321 22.56 -16.29 -7.75
CA VAL A 321 23.22 -15.72 -6.55
C VAL A 321 24.66 -16.22 -6.46
N HIS A 322 24.88 -17.52 -6.70
CA HIS A 322 26.23 -18.09 -6.75
C HIS A 322 27.10 -17.49 -7.84
N ALA A 323 26.56 -17.29 -9.04
CA ALA A 323 27.30 -16.70 -10.14
C ALA A 323 27.75 -15.27 -9.82
N VAL A 324 26.87 -14.47 -9.23
CA VAL A 324 27.22 -13.11 -8.80
C VAL A 324 28.24 -13.12 -7.67
N ALA A 325 28.09 -13.99 -6.67
CA ALA A 325 29.07 -14.12 -5.59
C ALA A 325 30.46 -14.54 -6.11
N GLN A 326 30.51 -15.50 -7.04
CA GLN A 326 31.74 -15.92 -7.71
C GLN A 326 32.39 -14.76 -8.47
N PHE A 327 31.58 -13.95 -9.17
CA PHE A 327 32.04 -12.76 -9.88
C PHE A 327 32.64 -11.72 -8.92
N ILE A 328 31.97 -11.40 -7.81
CA ILE A 328 32.50 -10.46 -6.81
C ILE A 328 33.83 -10.97 -6.28
N LYS A 329 33.88 -12.25 -5.91
CA LYS A 329 35.09 -12.89 -5.39
C LYS A 329 36.26 -12.85 -6.37
N SER A 330 36.03 -13.05 -7.66
CA SER A 330 37.12 -12.99 -8.64
C SER A 330 37.69 -11.58 -8.87
N HIS A 331 36.96 -10.55 -8.43
CA HIS A 331 37.36 -9.14 -8.53
C HIS A 331 37.71 -8.52 -7.17
N HIS A 332 37.77 -9.33 -6.12
CA HIS A 332 38.26 -8.94 -4.81
C HIS A 332 39.76 -9.28 -4.74
N PRO A 333 40.68 -8.31 -4.90
CA PRO A 333 42.10 -8.57 -4.71
C PRO A 333 42.38 -9.01 -3.27
N ASN A 334 43.50 -9.73 -3.06
CA ASN A 334 43.93 -10.18 -1.73
C ASN A 334 43.97 -9.01 -0.71
N CYS A 335 43.82 -9.34 0.58
CA CYS A 335 43.51 -8.47 1.72
C CYS A 335 44.27 -7.13 1.91
N ASP A 336 45.27 -6.79 1.10
CA ASP A 336 46.13 -5.61 1.28
C ASP A 336 45.98 -4.52 0.20
N GLU A 337 45.22 -4.74 -0.89
CA GLU A 337 44.91 -3.71 -1.89
C GLU A 337 43.47 -3.20 -1.71
N THR A 338 43.28 -1.87 -1.78
CA THR A 338 41.95 -1.26 -1.74
C THR A 338 41.10 -1.81 -2.87
N CYS A 339 40.03 -2.54 -2.53
CA CYS A 339 38.98 -2.85 -3.48
C CYS A 339 38.41 -1.52 -4.00
N SER A 340 38.05 -1.47 -5.28
CA SER A 340 37.44 -0.27 -5.84
C SER A 340 36.44 -0.70 -6.89
N ILE A 341 35.25 -0.12 -6.86
CA ILE A 341 34.25 -0.26 -7.93
C ILE A 341 34.83 0.08 -9.31
N SER A 342 35.90 0.87 -9.36
CA SER A 342 36.64 1.21 -10.56
C SER A 342 37.23 -0.02 -11.27
N SER A 343 37.54 -1.10 -10.54
CA SER A 343 38.08 -2.35 -11.10
C SER A 343 37.02 -3.22 -11.80
N LEU A 344 35.74 -2.96 -11.58
CA LEU A 344 34.66 -3.73 -12.19
C LEU A 344 34.45 -3.33 -13.67
N PRO A 345 34.15 -4.29 -14.56
CA PRO A 345 33.86 -4.06 -15.98
C PRO A 345 32.47 -3.45 -16.17
N LEU A 346 32.28 -2.24 -15.64
CA LEU A 346 31.04 -1.47 -15.64
C LEU A 346 31.20 -0.18 -16.46
N SER A 347 30.12 0.22 -17.13
CA SER A 347 30.06 1.53 -17.77
C SER A 347 30.14 2.65 -16.72
N LYS A 348 30.52 3.88 -17.14
CA LYS A 348 30.57 5.03 -16.23
C LYS A 348 29.21 5.33 -15.57
N VAL A 349 28.11 5.05 -16.27
CA VAL A 349 26.75 5.23 -15.77
C VAL A 349 26.42 4.17 -14.72
N ASP A 350 26.69 2.89 -15.02
CA ASP A 350 26.39 1.79 -14.11
C ASP A 350 27.25 1.87 -12.83
N LYS A 351 28.51 2.28 -12.95
CA LYS A 351 29.39 2.53 -11.77
C LYS A 351 28.74 3.49 -10.79
N LYS A 352 28.29 4.66 -11.25
CA LYS A 352 27.63 5.66 -10.40
C LYS A 352 26.34 5.16 -9.76
N ILE A 353 25.57 4.34 -10.47
CA ILE A 353 24.31 3.77 -9.94
C ILE A 353 24.62 2.73 -8.87
N VAL A 354 25.62 1.87 -9.09
CA VAL A 354 26.06 0.88 -8.10
C VAL A 354 26.71 1.54 -6.89
N GLU A 355 27.51 2.59 -7.06
CA GLU A 355 28.06 3.40 -5.94
C GLU A 355 26.93 3.90 -5.03
N LYS A 356 25.88 4.48 -5.63
CA LYS A 356 24.68 4.93 -4.90
C LYS A 356 23.94 3.77 -4.22
N GLY A 357 23.83 2.62 -4.89
CA GLY A 357 23.18 1.43 -4.33
C GLY A 357 23.96 0.78 -3.18
N ILE A 358 25.29 0.83 -3.19
CA ILE A 358 26.11 0.39 -2.06
C ILE A 358 25.93 1.37 -0.90
N GLN A 359 25.98 2.68 -1.20
CA GLN A 359 25.85 3.73 -0.20
C GLN A 359 24.48 3.70 0.50
N SER A 360 23.41 3.30 -0.18
CA SER A 360 22.08 3.19 0.45
C SER A 360 22.01 2.16 1.58
N TYR A 361 22.93 1.20 1.66
CA TYR A 361 22.99 0.23 2.77
C TYR A 361 23.97 0.63 3.89
N LEU A 362 24.69 1.75 3.76
CA LEU A 362 25.66 2.18 4.77
C LEU A 362 24.99 3.01 5.86
N LEU A 363 24.97 2.47 7.08
CA LEU A 363 24.51 3.18 8.26
C LEU A 363 25.58 4.18 8.75
N PRO A 364 25.22 5.17 9.59
CA PRO A 364 26.16 6.19 10.05
C PRO A 364 27.41 5.61 10.71
N GLY A 365 28.58 6.05 10.26
CA GLY A 365 29.88 5.56 10.74
C GLY A 365 30.39 4.30 10.04
N GLN A 366 29.60 3.68 9.15
CA GLN A 366 30.02 2.52 8.37
C GLN A 366 30.66 2.94 7.04
N THR A 367 31.61 2.13 6.57
CA THR A 367 32.28 2.29 5.28
C THR A 367 32.17 1.02 4.45
N SER A 368 32.37 1.16 3.14
CA SER A 368 32.43 0.02 2.22
C SER A 368 33.81 -0.03 1.57
N PRO A 369 34.46 -1.20 1.49
CA PRO A 369 35.70 -1.36 0.75
C PRO A 369 35.50 -1.19 -0.76
N TRP A 370 34.27 -1.13 -1.26
CA TRP A 370 33.97 -0.95 -2.68
C TRP A 370 33.83 0.53 -3.10
N LEU A 371 33.91 1.47 -2.15
CA LEU A 371 33.74 2.90 -2.41
C LEU A 371 35.05 3.66 -2.14
N ASP A 372 35.51 4.42 -3.14
CA ASP A 372 36.75 5.22 -3.04
C ASP A 372 36.58 6.47 -2.15
N GLN A 373 35.34 6.97 -1.98
CA GLN A 373 34.98 8.11 -1.14
C GLN A 373 33.59 7.89 -0.52
N SER A 374 33.42 8.26 0.76
CA SER A 374 32.09 8.44 1.32
C SER A 374 31.48 9.68 0.69
N LEU A 375 30.66 9.51 -0.35
CA LEU A 375 29.88 10.62 -0.87
C LEU A 375 29.03 11.19 0.29
N PRO A 376 28.88 12.52 0.41
CA PRO A 376 27.95 13.08 1.38
C PRO A 376 26.56 12.52 1.09
N TYR A 377 25.84 12.14 2.15
CA TYR A 377 24.45 11.72 2.00
C TYR A 377 23.68 12.87 1.34
N PRO A 378 22.86 12.62 0.30
CA PRO A 378 22.09 13.69 -0.31
C PRO A 378 21.23 14.35 0.76
N GLU A 379 21.41 15.65 0.98
CA GLU A 379 20.54 16.42 1.86
C GLU A 379 19.10 16.32 1.35
N LEU A 380 18.15 16.08 2.25
CA LEU A 380 16.73 16.13 1.93
C LEU A 380 16.40 17.58 1.54
N VAL A 381 16.23 17.83 0.25
CA VAL A 381 15.87 19.14 -0.27
C VAL A 381 14.37 19.34 -0.05
N CYS A 382 14.01 20.25 0.86
CA CYS A 382 12.61 20.66 1.04
C CYS A 382 12.21 21.64 -0.07
N VAL A 383 11.38 21.19 -1.00
CA VAL A 383 10.92 22.00 -2.15
C VAL A 383 10.17 23.25 -1.68
N MET A 384 9.46 23.13 -0.55
CA MET A 384 8.58 24.16 -0.01
C MET A 384 9.25 25.13 0.97
N GLU A 385 10.54 24.98 1.28
CA GLU A 385 11.27 25.88 2.20
C GLU A 385 11.22 27.35 1.77
N LYS A 386 11.03 27.61 0.47
CA LYS A 386 10.91 28.96 -0.10
C LYS A 386 9.54 29.62 0.13
N TYR A 387 8.50 28.83 0.42
CA TYR A 387 7.12 29.29 0.49
C TYR A 387 6.56 29.30 1.91
N LEU A 388 7.17 28.53 2.82
CA LEU A 388 6.67 28.32 4.17
C LEU A 388 7.72 28.67 5.22
N LYS A 389 7.26 29.10 6.40
CA LYS A 389 8.13 29.35 7.54
C LYS A 389 8.73 28.04 8.06
N LYS A 390 9.97 28.10 8.55
CA LYS A 390 10.73 26.92 9.01
C LYS A 390 10.08 26.20 10.21
N ASP A 391 9.44 26.95 11.10
CA ASP A 391 8.69 26.43 12.24
C ASP A 391 7.50 25.56 11.81
N ILE A 392 6.74 25.97 10.79
CA ILE A 392 5.63 25.19 10.22
C ILE A 392 6.14 23.88 9.62
N LEU A 393 7.22 23.94 8.83
CA LEU A 393 7.84 22.76 8.21
C LEU A 393 8.37 21.77 9.25
N GLN A 394 9.02 22.29 10.30
CA GLN A 394 9.52 21.49 11.41
C GLN A 394 8.37 20.83 12.19
N ALA A 395 7.31 21.58 12.51
CA ALA A 395 6.13 21.05 13.18
C ALA A 395 5.42 19.96 12.34
N ALA A 396 5.34 20.16 11.02
CA ALA A 396 4.79 19.16 10.10
C ALA A 396 5.64 17.88 10.07
N LYS A 397 6.97 18.03 10.00
CA LYS A 397 7.92 16.92 10.03
C LYS A 397 7.83 16.13 11.34
N GLU A 398 7.77 16.80 12.48
CA GLU A 398 7.65 16.15 13.79
C GLU A 398 6.34 15.38 13.94
N LYS A 399 5.21 15.97 13.52
CA LYS A 399 3.91 15.29 13.49
C LYS A 399 3.92 14.07 12.57
N HIS A 400 4.60 14.17 11.43
CA HIS A 400 4.76 13.05 10.50
C HIS A 400 5.61 11.94 11.10
N ILE A 401 6.79 12.27 11.64
CA ILE A 401 7.66 11.29 12.33
C ILE A 401 6.89 10.59 13.43
N ARG A 402 6.09 11.33 14.22
CA ARG A 402 5.23 10.73 15.24
C ARG A 402 4.05 9.96 14.68
N ALA A 403 3.83 9.85 13.37
CA ALA A 403 2.66 9.20 12.76
C ALA A 403 1.30 9.80 13.21
N GLU A 404 1.22 11.13 13.30
CA GLU A 404 0.00 11.88 13.68
C GLU A 404 -0.74 12.49 12.48
N CYS A 405 -0.12 12.44 11.31
CA CYS A 405 -0.71 12.83 10.04
C CYS A 405 -0.04 12.03 8.91
N PHE A 406 -0.81 11.63 7.88
CA PHE A 406 -0.26 10.92 6.72
C PHE A 406 -0.09 11.79 5.47
N LEU A 407 -0.68 12.99 5.46
CA LEU A 407 -0.77 13.83 4.24
C LEU A 407 0.03 15.13 4.36
N SER A 408 -0.04 15.81 5.51
CA SER A 408 0.46 17.19 5.66
C SER A 408 1.94 17.33 5.35
N TYR A 409 2.79 16.42 5.79
CA TYR A 409 4.23 16.53 5.55
C TYR A 409 4.57 16.41 4.06
N ASN A 410 4.03 15.44 3.34
CA ASN A 410 4.32 15.26 1.92
C ASN A 410 3.86 16.48 1.09
N VAL A 411 2.70 17.06 1.43
CA VAL A 411 2.22 18.31 0.83
C VAL A 411 3.14 19.48 1.16
N LEU A 412 3.50 19.66 2.44
CA LEU A 412 4.27 20.81 2.91
C LEU A 412 5.78 20.67 2.65
N HIS A 413 6.30 19.50 2.33
CA HIS A 413 7.73 19.27 2.07
C HIS A 413 8.02 19.21 0.56
N ASP A 414 7.32 18.30 -0.15
CA ASP A 414 7.56 18.02 -1.57
C ASP A 414 6.51 18.65 -2.49
N GLY A 415 5.34 19.02 -1.96
CA GLY A 415 4.18 19.36 -2.79
C GLY A 415 3.67 18.18 -3.61
N VAL A 416 3.94 16.96 -3.14
CA VAL A 416 3.57 15.72 -3.83
C VAL A 416 2.80 14.83 -2.88
N VAL A 417 1.75 14.19 -3.38
CA VAL A 417 1.01 13.17 -2.63
C VAL A 417 0.67 11.99 -3.53
N GLU A 418 0.69 10.80 -2.95
CA GLU A 418 0.37 9.55 -3.63
C GLU A 418 -0.76 8.82 -2.95
N CYS A 419 -1.52 8.08 -3.74
CA CYS A 419 -2.63 7.30 -3.25
C CYS A 419 -2.80 6.03 -4.09
N SER A 420 -2.60 4.87 -3.48
CA SER A 420 -2.99 3.59 -4.08
C SER A 420 -4.51 3.50 -4.16
N ASN A 421 -5.04 2.61 -4.99
CA ASN A 421 -6.41 2.12 -4.93
C ASN A 421 -6.46 0.69 -4.37
N THR A 422 -7.66 0.29 -3.95
CA THR A 422 -8.03 -1.07 -3.57
C THR A 422 -9.38 -1.40 -4.24
N LEU A 423 -10.41 -1.78 -3.49
CA LEU A 423 -11.70 -2.19 -4.04
C LEU A 423 -12.66 -1.01 -4.35
N GLU A 424 -12.27 0.22 -4.06
CA GLU A 424 -13.13 1.40 -4.12
C GLU A 424 -13.33 2.02 -5.51
N ASP A 425 -12.73 1.47 -6.58
CA ASP A 425 -12.76 2.09 -7.92
C ASP A 425 -13.32 1.20 -9.05
N GLU A 426 -13.74 -0.05 -8.78
CA GLU A 426 -14.02 -1.04 -9.85
C GLU A 426 -15.48 -1.10 -10.35
N GLU A 427 -16.44 -0.51 -9.64
CA GLU A 427 -17.84 -0.60 -10.06
C GLU A 427 -18.24 0.58 -10.97
N LEU A 428 -19.06 0.27 -11.96
CA LEU A 428 -19.64 1.28 -12.84
C LEU A 428 -20.75 2.03 -12.08
N GLY A 429 -20.71 3.36 -12.10
CA GLY A 429 -21.77 4.23 -11.56
C GLY A 429 -21.36 5.16 -10.43
N LEU A 430 -20.15 5.04 -9.88
CA LEU A 430 -19.54 6.07 -9.01
C LEU A 430 -18.24 6.56 -9.64
N PRO A 431 -17.88 7.84 -9.48
CA PRO A 431 -16.56 8.30 -9.89
C PRO A 431 -15.49 7.61 -9.02
N PRO A 432 -14.31 7.31 -9.58
CA PRO A 432 -13.19 6.80 -8.79
C PRO A 432 -12.87 7.70 -7.60
N GLN A 433 -12.36 7.13 -6.52
CA GLN A 433 -12.02 7.80 -5.27
C GLN A 433 -11.15 9.06 -5.48
N ALA A 434 -10.22 8.98 -6.45
CA ALA A 434 -9.35 10.08 -6.79
C ALA A 434 -10.13 11.31 -7.26
N ILE A 435 -11.21 11.10 -8.00
CA ILE A 435 -12.09 12.16 -8.53
C ILE A 435 -13.11 12.55 -7.45
N LEU A 436 -13.77 11.56 -6.82
CA LEU A 436 -14.81 11.80 -5.82
C LEU A 436 -14.32 12.64 -4.63
N TYR A 437 -13.11 12.37 -4.13
CA TYR A 437 -12.53 13.08 -2.99
C TYR A 437 -11.63 14.27 -3.39
N GLN A 438 -11.51 14.59 -4.68
CA GLN A 438 -10.67 15.72 -5.10
C GLN A 438 -11.13 17.06 -4.49
N PRO A 439 -12.43 17.44 -4.51
CA PRO A 439 -12.88 18.70 -3.91
C PRO A 439 -12.49 18.82 -2.42
N LEU A 440 -12.59 17.72 -1.69
CA LEU A 440 -12.20 17.67 -0.28
C LEU A 440 -10.69 17.83 -0.08
N ARG A 441 -9.87 17.28 -0.99
CA ARG A 441 -8.42 17.52 -0.97
C ARG A 441 -8.07 18.96 -1.33
N GLU A 442 -8.76 19.59 -2.28
CA GLU A 442 -8.58 21.00 -2.61
C GLU A 442 -8.82 21.92 -1.39
N HIS A 443 -9.84 21.59 -0.58
CA HIS A 443 -10.10 22.24 0.70
C HIS A 443 -8.98 22.00 1.73
N ILE A 444 -8.54 20.75 1.89
CA ILE A 444 -7.41 20.42 2.79
C ILE A 444 -6.14 21.18 2.38
N TYR A 445 -5.84 21.24 1.08
CA TYR A 445 -4.70 22.00 0.57
C TYR A 445 -4.88 23.49 0.88
N SER A 446 -6.08 24.07 0.74
CA SER A 446 -6.30 25.47 1.10
C SER A 446 -5.97 25.79 2.56
N ILE A 447 -6.15 24.85 3.49
CA ILE A 447 -5.76 25.01 4.90
C ILE A 447 -4.24 24.92 5.07
N LEU A 448 -3.61 24.00 4.35
CA LEU A 448 -2.15 23.83 4.35
C LEU A 448 -1.41 24.98 3.63
N GLN A 449 -2.14 25.81 2.87
CA GLN A 449 -1.64 26.97 2.12
C GLN A 449 -0.44 26.68 1.20
N PRO A 450 -0.42 25.61 0.37
CA PRO A 450 0.59 25.54 -0.66
C PRO A 450 0.33 26.70 -1.63
N SER A 451 1.30 27.59 -1.80
CA SER A 451 1.20 28.73 -2.72
C SER A 451 1.16 28.31 -4.20
N SER A 452 1.23 27.00 -4.47
CA SER A 452 1.29 26.37 -5.77
C SER A 452 0.39 25.12 -5.82
N SER A 453 0.27 24.52 -7.01
CA SER A 453 -0.43 23.25 -7.17
C SER A 453 0.28 22.11 -6.45
N VAL A 454 -0.52 21.20 -5.89
CA VAL A 454 -0.04 19.92 -5.36
C VAL A 454 -0.05 18.88 -6.49
N LYS A 455 1.03 18.12 -6.61
CA LYS A 455 1.20 17.05 -7.61
C LYS A 455 0.66 15.74 -7.04
N GLU A 456 -0.42 15.23 -7.64
CA GLU A 456 -1.10 14.02 -7.19
C GLU A 456 -0.78 12.80 -8.07
N TRP A 457 -0.26 11.73 -7.46
CA TRP A 457 -0.11 10.39 -8.05
C TRP A 457 -1.19 9.45 -7.52
N PHE A 458 -2.42 9.67 -7.96
CA PHE A 458 -3.58 8.91 -7.48
C PHE A 458 -3.94 7.81 -8.48
N VAL A 459 -3.85 6.56 -8.02
CA VAL A 459 -4.17 5.39 -8.84
C VAL A 459 -5.68 5.26 -8.92
N PHE A 460 -6.20 5.06 -10.13
CA PHE A 460 -7.57 4.66 -10.41
C PHE A 460 -7.63 4.02 -11.81
N PRO A 461 -8.69 3.28 -12.17
CA PRO A 461 -8.81 2.63 -13.47
C PRO A 461 -8.64 3.62 -14.62
N ARG A 462 -7.89 3.19 -15.65
CA ARG A 462 -7.54 3.98 -16.84
C ARG A 462 -6.59 5.17 -16.62
N ASN A 463 -6.14 5.45 -15.40
CA ASN A 463 -5.03 6.38 -15.19
C ASN A 463 -3.69 5.68 -15.47
N PRO A 464 -2.94 6.07 -16.52
CA PRO A 464 -1.66 5.45 -16.84
C PRO A 464 -0.53 5.87 -15.88
N LEU A 465 -0.75 6.87 -15.02
CA LEU A 465 0.25 7.40 -14.09
C LEU A 465 1.59 7.73 -14.79
N LYS A 466 1.51 8.40 -15.95
CA LYS A 466 2.70 8.89 -16.66
C LYS A 466 3.23 10.18 -16.04
N GLU A 467 2.30 11.04 -15.61
CA GLU A 467 2.58 12.33 -14.99
C GLU A 467 1.61 12.55 -13.82
N PRO A 468 2.00 13.35 -12.81
CA PRO A 468 1.09 13.68 -11.72
C PRO A 468 0.01 14.64 -12.18
N LYS A 469 -1.19 14.51 -11.62
CA LYS A 469 -2.24 15.52 -11.79
C LYS A 469 -1.92 16.74 -10.93
N GLN A 470 -1.98 17.94 -11.49
CA GLN A 470 -1.90 19.16 -10.70
C GLN A 470 -3.27 19.50 -10.12
N VAL A 471 -3.34 19.63 -8.80
CA VAL A 471 -4.55 20.01 -8.07
C VAL A 471 -4.29 21.31 -7.32
N TYR A 472 -5.15 22.29 -7.52
CA TYR A 472 -5.01 23.61 -6.94
C TYR A 472 -5.84 23.73 -5.67
N PRO A 473 -5.34 24.41 -4.62
CA PRO A 473 -6.14 24.74 -3.46
C PRO A 473 -7.41 25.49 -3.85
N LYS A 474 -8.56 25.07 -3.31
CA LYS A 474 -9.82 25.80 -3.49
C LYS A 474 -10.06 26.63 -2.24
N PRO A 475 -10.17 27.98 -2.35
CA PRO A 475 -10.33 28.86 -1.20
C PRO A 475 -11.50 28.42 -0.31
N LEU A 476 -11.19 28.18 0.95
CA LEU A 476 -12.20 28.00 2.00
C LEU A 476 -12.48 29.35 2.66
N ALA A 477 -13.74 29.75 2.71
CA ALA A 477 -14.15 30.80 3.64
C ALA A 477 -14.04 30.22 5.04
N LEU A 478 -12.94 30.53 5.76
CA LEU A 478 -12.63 29.98 7.08
C LEU A 478 -13.69 30.41 8.11
N PRO A 479 -14.71 29.59 8.42
CA PRO A 479 -15.76 29.95 9.35
C PRO A 479 -15.37 29.49 10.77
N VAL A 480 -16.27 29.70 11.74
CA VAL A 480 -16.09 29.30 13.15
C VAL A 480 -15.80 27.78 13.31
N SER A 481 -16.15 26.94 12.32
CA SER A 481 -15.79 25.51 12.28
C SER A 481 -15.09 25.14 10.97
N THR A 482 -13.76 25.27 10.93
CA THR A 482 -12.92 24.95 9.76
C THR A 482 -13.09 23.49 9.30
N PHE A 483 -13.23 22.54 10.23
CA PHE A 483 -13.42 21.13 9.87
C PHE A 483 -14.72 20.92 9.10
N LEU A 484 -15.84 21.48 9.58
CA LEU A 484 -17.12 21.32 8.88
C LEU A 484 -17.07 22.00 7.50
N ALA A 485 -16.36 23.12 7.38
CA ALA A 485 -16.16 23.80 6.09
C ALA A 485 -15.44 22.94 5.05
N VAL A 486 -14.52 22.05 5.46
CA VAL A 486 -13.87 21.09 4.54
C VAL A 486 -14.91 20.19 3.85
N PHE A 487 -15.98 19.83 4.56
CA PHE A 487 -17.10 19.05 4.05
C PHE A 487 -18.28 19.93 3.56
N ASP A 488 -18.07 21.25 3.48
CA ASP A 488 -19.08 22.26 3.17
C ASP A 488 -20.24 22.33 4.19
N LEU A 489 -20.11 21.75 5.39
CA LEU A 489 -21.17 21.56 6.40
C LEU A 489 -21.24 22.63 7.50
N GLN A 490 -20.61 23.78 7.33
CA GLN A 490 -20.56 24.85 8.34
C GLN A 490 -21.96 25.32 8.80
N ASP A 491 -22.95 25.32 7.92
CA ASP A 491 -24.32 25.78 8.22
C ASP A 491 -25.11 24.82 9.12
N PHE A 492 -24.59 23.61 9.34
CA PHE A 492 -25.18 22.57 10.19
C PHE A 492 -24.45 22.43 11.54
N ALA A 493 -23.56 23.36 11.88
CA ALA A 493 -22.75 23.28 13.09
C ALA A 493 -23.58 23.15 14.38
N GLU A 494 -24.69 23.86 14.50
CA GLU A 494 -25.58 23.78 15.69
C GLU A 494 -26.28 22.43 15.79
N ASP A 495 -26.81 21.91 14.68
CA ASP A 495 -27.48 20.60 14.64
C ASP A 495 -26.52 19.47 15.04
N LEU A 496 -25.26 19.57 14.58
CA LEU A 496 -24.23 18.57 14.82
C LEU A 496 -23.72 18.52 16.26
N LYS A 497 -23.91 19.57 17.07
CA LYS A 497 -23.52 19.59 18.51
C LYS A 497 -24.25 18.54 19.35
N SER A 498 -25.41 18.09 18.89
CA SER A 498 -26.22 17.09 19.60
C SER A 498 -25.71 15.64 19.43
N PHE A 499 -24.76 15.42 18.52
CA PHE A 499 -24.20 14.11 18.22
C PHE A 499 -22.78 13.97 18.75
N ASP A 500 -22.38 12.74 19.02
CA ASP A 500 -20.99 12.46 19.35
C ASP A 500 -20.10 12.42 18.11
N THR A 501 -18.80 12.54 18.36
CA THR A 501 -17.77 12.63 17.31
C THR A 501 -17.82 11.51 16.26
N PRO A 502 -18.00 10.21 16.60
CA PRO A 502 -18.13 9.16 15.61
C PRO A 502 -19.30 9.41 14.64
N LEU A 503 -20.46 9.84 15.14
CA LEU A 503 -21.63 10.12 14.30
C LEU A 503 -21.45 11.38 13.47
N VAL A 504 -20.82 12.43 14.02
CA VAL A 504 -20.49 13.64 13.24
C VAL A 504 -19.59 13.27 12.05
N ALA A 505 -18.58 12.43 12.25
CA ALA A 505 -17.72 11.95 11.16
C ALA A 505 -18.51 11.17 10.09
N VAL A 506 -19.45 10.31 10.50
CA VAL A 506 -20.35 9.59 9.59
C VAL A 506 -21.23 10.55 8.81
N ILE A 507 -21.90 11.49 9.48
CA ILE A 507 -22.78 12.48 8.84
C ILE A 507 -22.00 13.27 7.80
N CYS A 508 -20.82 13.80 8.18
CA CYS A 508 -19.97 14.56 7.26
C CYS A 508 -19.61 13.75 6.01
N LEU A 509 -19.19 12.50 6.21
CA LEU A 509 -18.72 11.67 5.11
C LEU A 509 -19.85 11.14 4.23
N VAL A 510 -20.97 10.68 4.81
CA VAL A 510 -22.14 10.19 4.06
C VAL A 510 -22.75 11.33 3.27
N THR A 511 -22.94 12.51 3.87
CA THR A 511 -23.44 13.69 3.14
C THR A 511 -22.50 14.08 2.00
N TYR A 512 -21.18 14.08 2.24
CA TYR A 512 -20.21 14.37 1.18
C TYR A 512 -20.33 13.38 0.03
N ILE A 513 -20.33 12.07 0.30
CA ILE A 513 -20.46 11.05 -0.73
C ILE A 513 -21.79 11.22 -1.50
N ALA A 514 -22.90 11.42 -0.78
CA ALA A 514 -24.23 11.59 -1.39
C ALA A 514 -24.31 12.81 -2.32
N VAL A 515 -23.62 13.90 -1.99
CA VAL A 515 -23.55 15.12 -2.83
C VAL A 515 -22.64 14.92 -4.05
N GLN A 516 -21.53 14.20 -3.90
CA GLN A 516 -20.56 14.02 -4.98
C GLN A 516 -20.91 12.87 -5.95
N ALA A 517 -21.74 11.91 -5.53
CA ALA A 517 -22.08 10.73 -6.31
C ALA A 517 -23.42 10.86 -7.06
N LYS A 518 -23.38 10.79 -8.40
CA LYS A 518 -24.56 10.96 -9.28
C LYS A 518 -25.64 9.87 -9.13
N HIS A 519 -25.30 8.69 -8.60
CA HIS A 519 -26.21 7.54 -8.51
C HIS A 519 -26.21 6.93 -7.10
N PHE A 520 -26.25 7.79 -6.09
CA PHE A 520 -26.37 7.40 -4.68
C PHE A 520 -27.85 7.41 -4.29
N SER A 521 -28.33 6.33 -3.67
CA SER A 521 -29.75 6.19 -3.32
C SER A 521 -30.03 6.42 -1.84
N VAL A 522 -31.32 6.59 -1.51
CA VAL A 522 -31.77 6.65 -0.11
C VAL A 522 -31.42 5.37 0.64
N GLU A 523 -31.52 4.21 -0.01
CA GLU A 523 -31.18 2.91 0.57
C GLU A 523 -29.66 2.80 0.86
N ASP A 524 -28.81 3.42 0.03
CA ASP A 524 -27.37 3.51 0.29
C ASP A 524 -27.10 4.35 1.57
N ILE A 525 -27.81 5.47 1.75
CA ILE A 525 -27.76 6.28 2.98
C ILE A 525 -28.22 5.46 4.19
N ASP A 526 -29.38 4.80 4.07
CA ASP A 526 -29.97 4.00 5.13
C ASP A 526 -29.03 2.86 5.55
N ALA A 527 -28.31 2.25 4.60
CA ALA A 527 -27.28 1.25 4.86
C ALA A 527 -26.12 1.80 5.71
N TYR A 528 -25.56 2.97 5.37
CA TYR A 528 -24.48 3.58 6.16
C TYR A 528 -24.93 3.98 7.56
N LEU A 529 -26.09 4.63 7.66
CA LEU A 529 -26.58 5.16 8.93
C LEU A 529 -27.01 4.06 9.89
N SER A 530 -27.70 3.02 9.40
CA SER A 530 -28.07 1.88 10.25
C SER A 530 -26.84 1.11 10.75
N GLN A 531 -25.83 0.90 9.91
CA GLN A 531 -24.50 0.40 10.32
C GLN A 531 -23.89 1.25 11.43
N ALA A 532 -23.84 2.57 11.25
CA ALA A 532 -23.23 3.50 12.19
C ALA A 532 -23.95 3.54 13.54
N VAL A 533 -25.28 3.32 13.55
CA VAL A 533 -26.05 3.17 14.79
C VAL A 533 -25.76 1.82 15.46
N CYS A 534 -25.84 0.71 14.73
CA CYS A 534 -25.71 -0.64 15.28
C CYS A 534 -24.30 -0.95 15.80
N ILE A 535 -23.23 -0.50 15.12
CA ILE A 535 -21.85 -0.84 15.50
C ILE A 535 -21.49 -0.39 16.91
N ARG A 536 -22.09 0.71 17.40
CA ARG A 536 -21.83 1.31 18.71
C ARG A 536 -22.12 0.36 19.87
N TYR A 537 -23.04 -0.59 19.66
CA TYR A 537 -23.53 -1.50 20.69
C TYR A 537 -23.13 -2.96 20.46
N LYS A 538 -22.28 -3.22 19.46
CA LYS A 538 -21.79 -4.57 19.14
C LYS A 538 -20.32 -4.71 19.49
N SER A 539 -19.97 -5.78 20.19
CA SER A 539 -18.58 -6.21 20.39
C SER A 539 -18.01 -6.86 19.12
N TYR A 540 -16.70 -7.10 19.07
CA TYR A 540 -16.12 -7.84 17.93
C TYR A 540 -16.63 -9.29 17.89
N THR A 541 -16.92 -9.91 19.03
CA THR A 541 -17.49 -11.27 19.09
C THR A 541 -18.91 -11.30 18.53
N ASP A 542 -19.73 -10.30 18.83
CA ASP A 542 -21.07 -10.18 18.21
C ASP A 542 -20.96 -10.06 16.69
N LEU A 543 -20.01 -9.26 16.21
CA LEU A 543 -19.79 -9.01 14.78
C LEU A 543 -19.27 -10.26 14.04
N GLN A 544 -18.47 -11.11 14.68
CA GLN A 544 -18.00 -12.38 14.10
C GLN A 544 -19.12 -13.36 13.75
N HIS A 545 -20.30 -13.22 14.36
CA HIS A 545 -21.48 -14.01 14.02
C HIS A 545 -22.30 -13.43 12.86
N THR A 546 -21.97 -12.23 12.37
CA THR A 546 -22.64 -11.61 11.23
C THR A 546 -22.42 -12.45 9.98
N ARG A 547 -23.48 -12.67 9.22
CA ARG A 547 -23.46 -13.41 7.96
C ARG A 547 -24.23 -12.63 6.91
N VAL A 548 -23.78 -12.69 5.67
CA VAL A 548 -24.51 -12.18 4.52
C VAL A 548 -24.86 -13.34 3.59
N PRO A 549 -26.09 -13.41 3.07
CA PRO A 549 -26.53 -14.51 2.20
C PRO A 549 -25.80 -14.53 0.85
N GLN A 550 -25.35 -13.36 0.40
CA GLN A 550 -24.59 -13.17 -0.83
C GLN A 550 -23.65 -11.97 -0.68
N VAL A 551 -22.58 -11.94 -1.48
CA VAL A 551 -21.67 -10.79 -1.58
C VAL A 551 -22.09 -9.95 -2.77
N ASP A 552 -22.69 -8.81 -2.50
CA ASP A 552 -23.05 -7.79 -3.48
C ASP A 552 -21.82 -6.93 -3.87
N PRO A 553 -21.54 -6.74 -5.17
CA PRO A 553 -20.38 -5.97 -5.63
C PRO A 553 -20.48 -4.48 -5.29
N ARG A 554 -21.70 -3.92 -5.26
CA ARG A 554 -21.93 -2.52 -4.90
C ARG A 554 -21.70 -2.28 -3.42
N ALA A 555 -22.17 -3.20 -2.57
CA ALA A 555 -21.89 -3.13 -1.14
C ALA A 555 -20.38 -3.19 -0.85
N VAL A 556 -19.63 -4.05 -1.56
CA VAL A 556 -18.15 -4.12 -1.46
C VAL A 556 -17.50 -2.80 -1.86
N HIS A 557 -17.94 -2.23 -2.97
CA HIS A 557 -17.44 -0.95 -3.48
C HIS A 557 -17.73 0.20 -2.52
N LEU A 558 -18.99 0.37 -2.09
CA LEU A 558 -19.43 1.40 -1.15
C LEU A 558 -18.67 1.30 0.17
N GLY A 559 -18.58 0.11 0.78
CA GLY A 559 -17.84 -0.07 2.02
C GLY A 559 -16.37 0.34 1.90
N SER A 560 -15.73 0.00 0.78
CA SER A 560 -14.34 0.39 0.52
C SER A 560 -14.19 1.90 0.27
N LEU A 561 -15.14 2.51 -0.45
CA LEU A 561 -15.18 3.95 -0.72
C LEU A 561 -15.36 4.77 0.56
N PHE A 562 -16.20 4.32 1.47
CA PHE A 562 -16.41 4.98 2.76
C PHE A 562 -15.16 4.90 3.63
N VAL A 563 -14.53 3.73 3.71
CA VAL A 563 -13.29 3.56 4.47
C VAL A 563 -12.14 4.39 3.91
N ARG A 564 -12.05 4.52 2.57
CA ARG A 564 -11.18 5.49 1.92
C ARG A 564 -11.51 6.92 2.37
N GLY A 565 -12.78 7.28 2.42
CA GLY A 565 -13.26 8.57 2.93
C GLY A 565 -12.81 8.88 4.35
N LEU A 566 -12.81 7.87 5.24
CA LEU A 566 -12.33 8.03 6.62
C LEU A 566 -10.85 8.44 6.68
N THR A 567 -10.02 8.06 5.70
CA THR A 567 -8.65 8.57 5.64
C THR A 567 -8.62 10.08 5.44
N TYR A 568 -9.55 10.64 4.66
CA TYR A 568 -9.63 12.08 4.49
C TYR A 568 -10.32 12.81 5.64
N VAL A 569 -11.23 12.15 6.37
CA VAL A 569 -11.75 12.66 7.66
C VAL A 569 -10.59 12.87 8.65
N ILE A 570 -9.67 11.91 8.74
CA ILE A 570 -8.45 12.04 9.56
C ILE A 570 -7.56 13.16 9.06
N ALA A 571 -7.33 13.25 7.74
CA ALA A 571 -6.53 14.32 7.16
C ALA A 571 -7.12 15.71 7.48
N ALA A 572 -8.43 15.88 7.28
CA ALA A 572 -9.15 17.10 7.63
C ALA A 572 -9.04 17.42 9.12
N ASN A 573 -9.21 16.44 10.00
CA ASN A 573 -9.05 16.61 11.45
C ASN A 573 -7.63 17.09 11.78
N SER A 574 -6.60 16.46 11.21
CA SER A 574 -5.19 16.83 11.46
C SER A 574 -4.86 18.26 10.99
N VAL A 575 -5.29 18.66 9.78
CA VAL A 575 -5.00 20.01 9.26
C VAL A 575 -5.81 21.11 9.96
N CYS A 576 -6.98 20.77 10.50
CA CYS A 576 -7.81 21.70 11.28
C CYS A 576 -7.37 21.83 12.74
N GLY A 577 -6.23 21.24 13.14
CA GLY A 577 -5.74 21.33 14.52
C GLY A 577 -6.37 20.35 15.51
N PHE A 578 -6.87 19.21 15.02
CA PHE A 578 -7.49 18.14 15.81
C PHE A 578 -8.72 18.58 16.62
N PRO A 579 -9.77 19.17 15.99
CA PRO A 579 -11.02 19.49 16.69
C PRO A 579 -11.71 18.25 17.29
N PHE A 580 -11.38 17.06 16.79
CA PHE A 580 -11.83 15.78 17.33
C PHE A 580 -10.67 14.93 17.84
N ALA A 581 -10.89 14.23 18.95
CA ALA A 581 -9.98 13.22 19.43
C ALA A 581 -9.79 12.12 18.37
N MET A 582 -8.54 11.83 18.02
CA MET A 582 -8.23 10.96 16.89
C MET A 582 -8.90 9.58 17.01
N ASN A 583 -8.87 8.96 18.20
CA ASN A 583 -9.49 7.65 18.44
C ASN A 583 -11.00 7.60 18.19
N GLU A 584 -11.71 8.72 18.29
CA GLU A 584 -13.17 8.78 18.08
C GLU A 584 -13.57 8.78 16.60
N ILE A 585 -12.64 9.12 15.69
CA ILE A 585 -12.87 9.13 14.24
C ILE A 585 -12.25 7.92 13.53
N MET A 586 -11.85 6.89 14.28
CA MET A 586 -11.21 5.70 13.74
C MET A 586 -12.23 4.66 13.23
N PRO A 587 -11.87 3.83 12.23
CA PRO A 587 -12.78 2.83 11.68
C PRO A 587 -13.36 1.87 12.72
N TRP A 588 -12.60 1.46 13.75
CA TRP A 588 -13.11 0.55 14.80
C TRP A 588 -14.21 1.14 15.68
N LYS A 589 -14.48 2.45 15.57
CA LYS A 589 -15.62 3.14 16.20
C LYS A 589 -16.80 3.35 15.24
N ILE A 590 -16.53 3.40 13.93
CA ILE A 590 -17.46 3.94 12.93
C ILE A 590 -17.96 2.89 11.93
N PHE A 591 -17.10 1.96 11.52
CA PHE A 591 -17.35 1.09 10.37
C PHE A 591 -17.03 -0.39 10.66
N ASP A 592 -17.91 -1.28 10.23
CA ASP A 592 -17.67 -2.73 10.17
C ASP A 592 -18.23 -3.28 8.87
N GLY A 593 -17.39 -3.98 8.11
CA GLY A 593 -17.69 -4.32 6.73
C GLY A 593 -18.83 -5.32 6.58
N LEU A 594 -18.86 -6.37 7.39
CA LEU A 594 -19.94 -7.36 7.30
C LEU A 594 -21.26 -6.79 7.80
N LEU A 595 -21.23 -6.00 8.87
CA LEU A 595 -22.40 -5.30 9.36
C LEU A 595 -22.96 -4.35 8.30
N PHE A 596 -22.12 -3.50 7.70
CA PHE A 596 -22.51 -2.63 6.60
C PHE A 596 -23.13 -3.41 5.43
N HIS A 597 -22.48 -4.49 4.99
CA HIS A 597 -22.98 -5.30 3.89
C HIS A 597 -24.34 -5.93 4.21
N SER A 598 -24.54 -6.41 5.44
CA SER A 598 -25.83 -6.91 5.91
C SER A 598 -26.90 -5.83 5.88
N LYS A 599 -26.61 -4.63 6.39
CA LYS A 599 -27.54 -3.49 6.40
C LYS A 599 -27.85 -2.99 5.00
N TYR A 600 -26.87 -3.03 4.09
CA TYR A 600 -27.06 -2.73 2.68
C TYR A 600 -28.09 -3.68 2.04
N LEU A 601 -27.93 -4.99 2.21
CA LEU A 601 -28.87 -5.96 1.65
C LEU A 601 -30.29 -5.78 2.21
N GLN A 602 -30.41 -5.47 3.51
CA GLN A 602 -31.70 -5.19 4.16
C GLN A 602 -32.34 -3.91 3.62
N ALA A 603 -31.59 -2.80 3.57
CA ALA A 603 -32.10 -1.52 3.07
C ALA A 603 -32.60 -1.63 1.62
N HIS A 604 -31.87 -2.37 0.77
CA HIS A 604 -32.24 -2.58 -0.63
C HIS A 604 -33.32 -3.65 -0.85
N SER A 605 -33.74 -4.38 0.18
CA SER A 605 -34.82 -5.38 0.10
C SER A 605 -36.19 -4.86 0.59
N ASN A 606 -36.36 -3.54 0.73
CA ASN A 606 -37.55 -2.92 1.35
C ASN A 606 -37.86 -3.47 2.76
N CYS A 607 -36.81 -3.84 3.51
CA CYS A 607 -36.92 -4.27 4.90
C CYS A 607 -37.56 -3.17 5.76
N ALA A 608 -38.38 -3.57 6.73
CA ALA A 608 -38.96 -2.63 7.69
C ALA A 608 -37.85 -1.98 8.53
N ARG A 609 -38.00 -0.70 8.88
CA ARG A 609 -36.96 0.02 9.66
C ARG A 609 -36.72 -0.65 11.01
N GLU A 610 -37.76 -1.23 11.59
CA GLU A 610 -37.71 -2.02 12.81
C GLU A 610 -36.71 -3.16 12.67
N GLU A 611 -36.74 -3.89 11.57
CA GLU A 611 -35.81 -5.00 11.32
C GLU A 611 -34.41 -4.49 10.95
N LEU A 612 -34.30 -3.41 10.17
CA LEU A 612 -33.03 -2.76 9.84
C LEU A 612 -32.27 -2.32 11.11
N LEU A 613 -32.99 -1.91 12.17
CA LEU A 613 -32.44 -1.48 13.45
C LEU A 613 -32.65 -2.52 14.57
N GLU A 614 -32.81 -3.80 14.20
CA GLU A 614 -32.80 -4.95 15.13
C GLU A 614 -33.86 -4.87 16.25
N GLY A 615 -34.99 -4.24 15.95
CA GLY A 615 -36.14 -4.08 16.84
C GLY A 615 -35.94 -3.05 17.95
N ASN A 616 -34.83 -2.31 17.97
CA ASN A 616 -34.50 -1.41 19.07
C ASN A 616 -35.09 0.00 18.87
N PRO A 617 -36.02 0.46 19.74
CA PRO A 617 -36.69 1.75 19.56
C PRO A 617 -35.78 2.96 19.71
N ALA A 618 -34.76 2.89 20.58
CA ALA A 618 -33.80 3.99 20.73
C ALA A 618 -32.91 4.13 19.48
N TRP A 619 -32.55 3.00 18.86
CA TRP A 619 -31.75 2.99 17.63
C TRP A 619 -32.56 3.52 16.44
N MET A 620 -33.84 3.17 16.36
CA MET A 620 -34.75 3.71 15.35
C MET A 620 -34.88 5.23 15.46
N LEU A 621 -35.08 5.76 16.68
CA LEU A 621 -35.19 7.21 16.88
C LEU A 621 -33.91 7.93 16.42
N LEU A 622 -32.75 7.44 16.86
CA LEU A 622 -31.45 7.99 16.46
C LEU A 622 -31.25 7.92 14.93
N PHE A 623 -31.56 6.78 14.32
CA PHE A 623 -31.47 6.58 12.87
C PHE A 623 -32.33 7.59 12.11
N VAL A 624 -33.58 7.81 12.52
CA VAL A 624 -34.48 8.78 11.87
C VAL A 624 -33.90 10.18 11.96
N THR A 625 -33.41 10.60 13.13
CA THR A 625 -32.79 11.93 13.29
C THR A 625 -31.56 12.10 12.40
N LEU A 626 -30.68 11.09 12.33
CA LEU A 626 -29.50 11.11 11.47
C LEU A 626 -29.88 11.20 9.99
N ARG A 627 -30.88 10.41 9.58
CA ARG A 627 -31.36 10.33 8.20
C ARG A 627 -31.95 11.65 7.75
N ASP A 628 -32.80 12.27 8.56
CA ASP A 628 -33.41 13.56 8.24
C ASP A 628 -32.37 14.67 8.13
N LEU A 629 -31.34 14.65 8.99
CA LEU A 629 -30.23 15.59 8.92
C LEU A 629 -29.41 15.44 7.63
N VAL A 630 -29.02 14.20 7.28
CA VAL A 630 -28.23 13.92 6.06
C VAL A 630 -29.02 14.30 4.80
N LEU A 631 -30.30 13.92 4.72
CA LEU A 631 -31.15 14.26 3.59
C LEU A 631 -31.41 15.77 3.49
N GLY A 632 -31.65 16.44 4.63
CA GLY A 632 -31.79 17.89 4.69
C GLY A 632 -30.52 18.61 4.25
N ALA A 633 -29.35 18.10 4.65
CA ALA A 633 -28.04 18.60 4.21
C ALA A 633 -27.81 18.41 2.71
N CYS A 634 -28.20 17.27 2.13
CA CYS A 634 -28.16 17.09 0.67
C CYS A 634 -29.09 18.08 -0.05
N GLY A 635 -30.31 18.24 0.45
CA GLY A 635 -31.31 19.14 -0.12
C GLY A 635 -30.89 20.61 -0.14
N ARG A 636 -30.26 21.11 0.94
CA ARG A 636 -29.73 22.50 0.97
C ARG A 636 -28.62 22.74 -0.05
N ARG A 637 -27.94 21.69 -0.51
CA ARG A 637 -26.91 21.76 -1.56
C ARG A 637 -27.49 21.56 -2.96
N GLY A 638 -28.82 21.47 -3.09
CA GLY A 638 -29.50 21.26 -4.37
C GLY A 638 -29.53 19.80 -4.82
N TYR A 639 -29.28 18.85 -3.92
CA TYR A 639 -29.27 17.42 -4.24
C TYR A 639 -30.48 16.72 -3.60
N THR A 640 -31.42 16.29 -4.45
CA THR A 640 -32.52 15.41 -4.05
C THR A 640 -32.10 13.97 -4.25
N ILE A 641 -31.89 13.24 -3.15
CA ILE A 641 -31.54 11.82 -3.18
C ILE A 641 -32.78 11.00 -3.48
N LEU A 642 -32.73 10.23 -4.56
CA LEU A 642 -33.84 9.39 -5.02
C LEU A 642 -33.76 7.99 -4.41
N SER A 643 -34.91 7.36 -4.23
CA SER A 643 -35.04 5.97 -3.81
C SER A 643 -34.88 5.07 -5.04
N PHE A 644 -34.05 4.04 -4.94
CA PHE A 644 -33.83 3.05 -6.00
C PHE A 644 -33.81 1.64 -5.41
N PRO A 645 -34.95 1.17 -4.85
CA PRO A 645 -35.02 -0.11 -4.18
C PRO A 645 -34.88 -1.25 -5.20
N GLY A 646 -34.08 -2.26 -4.86
CA GLY A 646 -33.98 -3.48 -5.65
C GLY A 646 -33.31 -3.32 -7.03
N ARG A 647 -32.14 -2.67 -7.11
CA ARG A 647 -31.27 -2.83 -8.31
C ARG A 647 -31.14 -4.32 -8.62
N GLN A 648 -31.76 -4.75 -9.72
CA GLN A 648 -31.82 -6.16 -10.09
C GLN A 648 -30.42 -6.74 -10.26
N ILE A 649 -30.22 -7.94 -9.71
CA ILE A 649 -29.14 -8.86 -10.02
C ILE A 649 -29.01 -8.94 -11.56
N PRO A 650 -27.83 -8.72 -12.18
CA PRO A 650 -27.72 -8.68 -13.63
C PRO A 650 -28.13 -10.02 -14.25
N GLY A 651 -29.23 -10.04 -15.01
CA GLY A 651 -29.77 -11.25 -15.64
C GLY A 651 -31.05 -11.10 -16.49
N ARG A 652 -31.69 -9.92 -16.53
CA ARG A 652 -32.75 -9.60 -17.52
C ARG A 652 -32.26 -8.53 -18.50
N PRO A 653 -32.70 -8.56 -19.78
CA PRO A 653 -32.37 -7.51 -20.73
C PRO A 653 -32.97 -6.19 -20.25
N MET A 654 -32.20 -5.10 -20.33
CA MET A 654 -32.68 -3.73 -20.12
C MET A 654 -33.68 -3.35 -21.21
N ASP A 655 -34.74 -2.63 -20.82
CA ASP A 655 -35.60 -1.91 -21.77
C ASP A 655 -34.82 -0.76 -22.42
N GLU A 656 -35.05 -0.51 -23.71
CA GLU A 656 -34.31 0.44 -24.57
C GLU A 656 -34.29 1.89 -24.04
N GLU A 657 -35.22 2.25 -23.14
CA GLU A 657 -35.30 3.58 -22.54
C GLU A 657 -34.25 3.78 -21.43
N SER A 658 -33.88 2.71 -20.72
CA SER A 658 -32.80 2.73 -19.70
C SER A 658 -31.39 2.73 -20.31
N GLN A 659 -31.25 2.35 -21.58
CA GLN A 659 -29.97 2.39 -22.29
C GLN A 659 -29.52 3.81 -22.63
N ARG A 660 -30.45 4.76 -22.84
CA ARG A 660 -30.10 6.16 -23.14
C ARG A 660 -29.57 6.93 -21.94
N GLU A 661 -29.94 6.55 -20.71
CA GLU A 661 -29.37 7.12 -19.48
C GLU A 661 -28.02 6.47 -19.07
N TRP A 662 -27.69 5.31 -19.63
CA TRP A 662 -26.45 4.56 -19.36
C TRP A 662 -25.31 4.88 -20.33
N GLU A 663 -25.56 5.67 -21.38
CA GLU A 663 -24.47 6.24 -22.17
C GLU A 663 -23.76 7.32 -21.33
N PRO A 664 -22.45 7.16 -21.04
CA PRO A 664 -21.71 8.28 -20.50
C PRO A 664 -21.75 9.36 -21.57
N GLN A 665 -22.41 10.48 -21.27
CA GLN A 665 -22.06 11.75 -21.89
C GLN A 665 -20.57 11.93 -21.60
N PHE A 666 -19.75 11.56 -22.57
CA PHE A 666 -18.33 11.83 -22.58
C PHE A 666 -18.19 13.30 -22.23
N PHE A 667 -17.48 13.58 -21.13
CA PHE A 667 -16.88 14.90 -20.95
C PHE A 667 -16.22 15.24 -22.27
N GLY A 668 -16.69 16.34 -22.87
CA GLY A 668 -16.25 16.78 -24.18
C GLY A 668 -14.73 16.65 -24.26
N THR A 669 -14.28 15.87 -25.24
CA THR A 669 -13.03 16.14 -25.91
C THR A 669 -12.98 17.65 -26.09
N LEU A 670 -12.07 18.33 -25.39
CA LEU A 670 -11.50 19.55 -25.90
C LEU A 670 -10.88 19.15 -27.24
N THR A 671 -11.68 19.23 -28.29
CA THR A 671 -11.23 19.19 -29.66
C THR A 671 -10.21 20.31 -29.79
N ILE A 672 -8.96 19.93 -30.05
CA ILE A 672 -7.94 20.83 -30.58
C ILE A 672 -8.38 21.17 -32.01
N ASP A 673 -9.38 22.04 -32.12
CA ASP A 673 -9.84 22.65 -33.37
C ASP A 673 -9.94 24.15 -33.13
N SER A 674 -8.79 24.76 -32.89
CA SER A 674 -8.56 26.21 -32.94
C SER A 674 -7.10 26.52 -33.24
N ILE A 675 -6.49 25.78 -34.18
CA ILE A 675 -5.24 26.18 -34.84
C ILE A 675 -5.47 25.98 -36.34
N PRO A 676 -5.50 27.05 -37.16
CA PRO A 676 -5.61 26.89 -38.60
C PRO A 676 -4.30 26.33 -39.16
N GLY A 677 -4.35 25.21 -39.89
CA GLY A 677 -3.27 24.84 -40.81
C GLY A 677 -2.64 23.45 -40.69
N VAL A 678 -3.30 22.45 -40.11
CA VAL A 678 -2.76 21.07 -40.13
C VAL A 678 -3.84 20.06 -40.51
N GLN A 679 -3.65 19.34 -41.62
CA GLN A 679 -4.54 18.27 -42.07
C GLN A 679 -4.30 16.97 -41.26
N PRO A 680 -5.35 16.17 -40.97
CA PRO A 680 -5.21 14.92 -40.23
C PRO A 680 -4.80 13.76 -41.15
N PHE A 681 -3.69 13.09 -40.85
CA PHE A 681 -3.30 11.81 -41.46
C PHE A 681 -3.92 10.64 -40.70
N THR A 682 -4.45 9.68 -41.47
CA THR A 682 -5.12 8.47 -40.99
C THR A 682 -4.13 7.34 -40.71
N CYS A 683 -4.42 6.55 -39.68
CA CYS A 683 -3.60 5.44 -39.21
C CYS A 683 -3.68 4.25 -40.18
N LYS A 684 -2.64 4.07 -41.00
CA LYS A 684 -2.26 2.79 -41.61
C LYS A 684 -0.74 2.66 -41.57
N ASP A 685 -0.31 1.43 -41.31
CA ASP A 685 1.06 0.92 -41.40
C ASP A 685 1.94 1.04 -40.14
N MET A 686 1.62 0.15 -39.18
CA MET A 686 2.62 -0.45 -38.30
C MET A 686 3.47 -1.46 -39.11
N VAL A 687 4.71 -1.11 -39.44
CA VAL A 687 5.77 -2.09 -39.74
C VAL A 687 7.07 -1.62 -39.10
N LEU A 688 7.79 -2.59 -38.54
CA LEU A 688 9.12 -2.48 -37.94
C LEU A 688 10.10 -1.68 -38.82
N ASP A 689 10.95 -0.87 -38.18
CA ASP A 689 12.39 -1.00 -38.41
C ASP A 689 13.21 -0.49 -37.23
N GLN A 690 14.25 -1.24 -36.91
CA GLN A 690 15.39 -0.81 -36.10
C GLN A 690 16.17 0.26 -36.90
N VAL A 691 16.87 1.18 -36.20
CA VAL A 691 18.28 1.55 -36.45
C VAL A 691 18.67 2.89 -35.77
N GLN A 692 19.77 2.77 -35.01
CA GLN A 692 20.87 3.70 -34.71
C GLN A 692 20.66 5.11 -34.12
N GLU A 693 21.34 5.28 -32.98
CA GLU A 693 21.99 6.51 -32.53
C GLU A 693 22.80 7.20 -33.63
N GLN A 694 22.66 8.52 -33.73
CA GLN A 694 23.76 9.42 -34.12
C GLN A 694 23.61 10.77 -33.41
N ASP A 695 24.69 11.13 -32.70
CA ASP A 695 24.97 12.44 -32.12
C ASP A 695 24.92 13.56 -33.18
N VAL A 696 24.28 14.68 -32.85
CA VAL A 696 24.72 16.01 -33.32
C VAL A 696 24.51 17.05 -32.21
N LEU A 697 25.63 17.52 -31.67
CA LEU A 697 25.79 18.79 -30.96
C LEU A 697 25.48 19.97 -31.90
N THR A 698 24.64 20.90 -31.48
CA THR A 698 24.91 22.34 -31.66
C THR A 698 24.18 23.18 -30.62
N LYS A 699 24.97 24.08 -30.02
CA LYS A 699 24.61 25.18 -29.12
C LYS A 699 23.62 26.13 -29.80
N GLU A 700 22.69 26.69 -29.03
CA GLU A 700 22.20 28.04 -29.26
C GLU A 700 21.84 28.70 -27.92
N ASP A 701 22.57 29.78 -27.63
CA ASP A 701 22.35 30.72 -26.54
C ASP A 701 21.06 31.52 -26.80
N VAL A 702 20.18 31.59 -25.80
CA VAL A 702 19.15 32.65 -25.76
C VAL A 702 19.14 33.28 -24.37
N THR A 703 19.77 34.44 -24.32
CA THR A 703 19.69 35.48 -23.28
C THR A 703 18.24 35.92 -23.04
N LEU A 704 17.81 35.92 -21.76
CA LEU A 704 16.61 36.61 -21.30
C LEU A 704 17.01 37.91 -20.59
N PRO A 705 16.35 39.05 -20.86
CA PRO A 705 16.69 40.33 -20.25
C PRO A 705 16.05 40.52 -18.87
N GLN A 706 16.82 41.10 -17.96
CA GLN A 706 16.35 41.77 -16.75
C GLN A 706 15.80 43.16 -17.11
N ASP A 707 14.64 43.53 -16.54
CA ASP A 707 14.40 44.81 -15.83
C ASP A 707 12.90 45.07 -15.62
N GLY A 708 12.53 45.61 -14.45
CA GLY A 708 11.23 46.28 -14.25
C GLY A 708 10.63 46.23 -12.84
N LEU A 709 11.03 47.17 -11.98
CA LEU A 709 10.53 47.44 -10.61
C LEU A 709 9.08 47.97 -10.53
N SER A 710 8.39 47.70 -9.41
CA SER A 710 7.67 48.67 -8.52
C SER A 710 6.76 47.92 -7.52
N SER A 711 7.06 47.91 -6.21
CA SER A 711 6.67 48.83 -5.13
C SER A 711 5.35 48.50 -4.41
N GLU A 712 5.50 48.15 -3.12
CA GLU A 712 4.67 48.52 -1.95
C GLU A 712 3.24 47.99 -1.77
N ALA A 713 3.07 47.12 -0.77
CA ALA A 713 2.06 47.29 0.28
C ALA A 713 2.45 46.51 1.55
N LYS A 714 2.86 47.24 2.60
CA LYS A 714 3.02 46.72 3.96
C LYS A 714 1.63 46.65 4.61
N PHE A 715 1.26 45.51 5.18
CA PHE A 715 0.26 45.44 6.25
C PHE A 715 0.83 44.66 7.43
N GLN A 716 1.07 45.39 8.52
CA GLN A 716 1.30 44.84 9.86
C GLN A 716 -0.04 44.32 10.40
N LEU A 717 -0.06 43.07 10.87
CA LEU A 717 -1.06 42.59 11.82
C LEU A 717 -0.31 42.09 13.05
N SER A 718 -0.59 42.74 14.17
CA SER A 718 -0.10 42.41 15.50
C SER A 718 -0.66 41.07 15.96
N LEU A 719 0.22 40.22 16.46
CA LEU A 719 -0.11 39.09 17.31
C LEU A 719 -0.34 39.63 18.73
N ASP A 720 -1.49 39.32 19.33
CA ASP A 720 -1.63 39.26 20.77
C ASP A 720 -2.54 38.08 21.15
N SER A 721 -1.97 37.25 22.03
CA SER A 721 -2.50 36.13 22.86
C SER A 721 -3.20 34.95 22.20
#